data_AF-A0A7Z9YWG6-F1
#
_entry.id   AF-A0A7Z9YWG6-F1
#
_cell.length_a   1.000
_cell.length_b   1.000
_cell.length_c   1.000
_cell.angle_alpha   90.00
_cell.angle_beta   90.00
_cell.angle_gamma   90.00
#
_symmetry.space_group_name_H-M   'P 1'
#
loop_
_entity.id
_entity.type
_entity.pdbx_description
1 polymer ?
#
loop_
_entity_poly.entity_id
_entity_poly.type
_entity_poly.pdbx_seq_one_letter_code
_entity_poly.pdbx_strand_id
1 'polypeptide(L)'
;DVLGTYILTYTTSDAAGNDAIAERTVEVVDTTDPVITLNGANAVSVVAGIAYEDAGATATDNYYGDIDVVVTGTVDTDTVGTYTLMYTAEDGSNNVAIETRTVTVTEAPDTTAPVITLLGNASVTVEAGTGYSDAGATALDDKDGNITSAIVVGGAVNVNVPATYVLTYNVQDAAPNAAVEVTRTVIVSDTIAPTITLRGNAALVIQKDASYSDAGATASDSLDGDITVNISVDNPVNTGSPATYTVTYTVSDAVGNPATAVTRSVRVNAPPTANAGIDVSVETGNSVDLVGSGSDTDGAGTVSYQWKRGDEVLATSASYSYTPEKSDFLTFVVTDSDGATAIDTIVVTATEAVIASAACRSTPTTENAFTGTFINLERLDRPWPAALNNVPLTVDNIATVFNDTRASTDSFDLQGKKLVMPTQAVWDGYSNSQKALFLINSERCARGILPYEGISPIVESTPAQYYADHLSSNNVFGHNEDGNSPWERLAIFANVVAPTQAIPNPVGQNADFFGRAENLAENSLGSTGAHPTVHEPVAKAIYAWMYNDRESTMYTIADDSGLESIHYSYGHRKFILETGLVENSGEADKEGLIGIGVSTVQVVESGFNWTKVYTVMNGFDPNGNWPMGNIQTVELLESNQC
;
A
#
# COMPACT_ATOMS: atom_id res chain seq x y z
N ASP A 1 65.34 103.73 74.35
CA ASP A 1 65.90 105.07 74.05
C ASP A 1 64.86 105.90 73.32
N VAL A 2 64.86 107.22 73.44
CA VAL A 2 63.87 108.08 72.77
C VAL A 2 64.47 108.55 71.43
N LEU A 3 63.73 108.46 70.33
CA LEU A 3 64.18 108.97 69.04
C LEU A 3 64.37 110.49 69.07
N GLY A 4 65.35 110.99 68.31
CA GLY A 4 65.57 112.42 68.15
C GLY A 4 67.04 112.83 68.07
N THR A 5 67.24 114.13 67.92
CA THR A 5 68.56 114.75 67.84
C THR A 5 69.02 115.23 69.22
N TYR A 6 70.14 114.70 69.69
CA TYR A 6 70.75 115.05 70.97
C TYR A 6 72.04 115.81 70.74
N ILE A 7 72.17 117.00 71.33
CA ILE A 7 73.41 117.77 71.28
C ILE A 7 74.17 117.48 72.58
N LEU A 8 75.35 116.85 72.48
CA LEU A 8 76.27 116.72 73.59
C LEU A 8 77.24 117.90 73.57
N THR A 9 77.25 118.67 74.65
CA THR A 9 78.17 119.80 74.85
C THR A 9 79.31 119.37 75.78
N TYR A 10 80.53 119.42 75.26
CA TYR A 10 81.75 119.20 76.04
C TYR A 10 82.33 120.57 76.41
N THR A 11 82.37 120.86 77.70
CA THR A 11 82.98 122.10 78.22
C THR A 11 84.20 121.74 79.06
N THR A 12 85.34 122.35 78.73
CA THR A 12 86.54 122.28 79.57
C THR A 12 86.98 123.68 79.93
N SER A 13 87.17 123.93 81.22
CA SER A 13 87.64 125.21 81.75
C SER A 13 89.11 125.09 82.17
N ASP A 14 89.93 126.08 81.82
CA ASP A 14 91.26 126.20 82.41
C ASP A 14 91.22 126.79 83.83
N ALA A 15 92.35 126.77 84.55
CA ALA A 15 92.45 127.30 85.91
C ALA A 15 92.25 128.83 86.01
N ALA A 16 92.22 129.54 84.88
CA ALA A 16 91.93 130.97 84.80
C ALA A 16 90.45 131.26 84.49
N GLY A 17 89.63 130.22 84.25
CA GLY A 17 88.20 130.33 83.98
C GLY A 17 87.86 130.55 82.50
N ASN A 18 88.77 130.27 81.57
CA ASN A 18 88.45 130.29 80.13
C ASN A 18 87.85 128.95 79.70
N ASP A 19 86.68 128.98 79.06
CA ASP A 19 85.98 127.79 78.59
C ASP A 19 86.26 127.52 77.10
N ALA A 20 86.55 126.26 76.79
CA ALA A 20 86.45 125.72 75.44
C ALA A 20 85.21 124.83 75.35
N ILE A 21 84.35 125.11 74.36
CA ILE A 21 83.12 124.35 74.11
C ILE A 21 83.25 123.63 72.78
N ALA A 22 82.96 122.33 72.77
CA ALA A 22 82.76 121.55 71.56
C ALA A 22 81.41 120.85 71.63
N GLU A 23 80.64 120.90 70.55
CA GLU A 23 79.35 120.22 70.47
C GLU A 23 79.44 119.02 69.52
N ARG A 24 78.75 117.94 69.89
CA ARG A 24 78.54 116.77 69.05
C ARG A 24 77.05 116.52 68.95
N THR A 25 76.51 116.62 67.75
CA THR A 25 75.16 116.16 67.45
C THR A 25 75.17 114.64 67.31
N VAL A 26 74.29 113.97 68.06
CA VAL A 26 73.99 112.55 67.94
C VAL A 26 72.54 112.45 67.50
N GLU A 27 72.34 111.89 66.32
CA GLU A 27 71.01 111.60 65.80
C GLU A 27 70.68 110.14 66.09
N VAL A 28 69.62 109.92 66.86
CA VAL A 28 69.08 108.59 67.12
C VAL A 28 67.83 108.45 66.26
N VAL A 29 67.97 107.69 65.18
CA VAL A 29 66.92 107.35 64.23
C VAL A 29 66.61 105.87 64.32
N ASP A 30 65.36 105.52 64.03
CA ASP A 30 64.99 104.14 63.76
C ASP A 30 65.14 103.85 62.27
N THR A 31 65.86 102.78 61.95
CA THR A 31 66.11 102.35 60.57
C THR A 31 65.78 100.87 60.39
N THR A 32 65.01 100.30 61.30
CA THR A 32 64.67 98.88 61.30
C THR A 32 63.27 98.73 60.73
N ASP A 33 63.10 97.89 59.71
CA ASP A 33 61.75 97.59 59.20
C ASP A 33 60.98 96.76 60.24
N PRO A 34 59.64 96.92 60.32
CA PRO A 34 58.79 96.00 61.07
C PRO A 34 58.96 94.54 60.62
N VAL A 35 58.63 93.59 61.49
CA VAL A 35 58.60 92.16 61.15
C VAL A 35 57.15 91.71 61.01
N ILE A 36 56.73 91.39 59.79
CA ILE A 36 55.40 90.82 59.53
C ILE A 36 55.44 89.31 59.78
N THR A 37 54.45 88.81 60.52
CA THR A 37 54.18 87.38 60.71
C THR A 37 52.80 87.04 60.16
N LEU A 38 52.73 86.19 59.12
CA LEU A 38 51.46 85.71 58.57
C LEU A 38 50.73 84.81 59.57
N ASN A 39 49.43 85.04 59.77
CA ASN A 39 48.59 84.12 60.52
C ASN A 39 48.23 82.95 59.61
N GLY A 40 48.77 81.75 59.83
CA GLY A 40 48.55 80.59 58.97
C GLY A 40 49.53 80.48 57.79
N ALA A 41 49.23 79.63 56.82
CA ALA A 41 50.17 79.32 55.73
C ALA A 41 50.34 80.50 54.74
N ASN A 42 51.54 80.60 54.15
CA ASN A 42 51.78 81.49 53.00
C ASN A 42 51.14 80.92 51.73
N ALA A 43 51.35 79.64 51.43
CA ALA A 43 50.68 78.98 50.31
C ALA A 43 49.37 78.33 50.77
N VAL A 44 48.24 78.79 50.23
CA VAL A 44 46.90 78.24 50.48
C VAL A 44 46.30 77.75 49.16
N SER A 45 45.66 76.59 49.18
CA SER A 45 44.91 76.05 48.05
C SER A 45 43.42 76.04 48.37
N VAL A 46 42.59 76.56 47.48
CA VAL A 46 41.13 76.62 47.62
C VAL A 46 40.50 76.07 46.35
N VAL A 47 39.36 75.39 46.46
CA VAL A 47 38.61 74.91 45.30
C VAL A 47 37.70 76.02 44.77
N ALA A 48 37.61 76.17 43.44
CA ALA A 48 36.75 77.16 42.82
C ALA A 48 35.30 77.08 43.31
N GLY A 49 34.67 78.22 43.59
CA GLY A 49 33.33 78.35 44.16
C GLY A 49 33.25 78.16 45.68
N ILE A 50 34.35 77.81 46.36
CA ILE A 50 34.40 77.75 47.82
C ILE A 50 34.92 79.07 48.37
N ALA A 51 34.17 79.67 49.30
CA ALA A 51 34.55 80.92 49.94
C ALA A 51 35.91 80.81 50.64
N TYR A 52 36.76 81.83 50.44
CA TYR A 52 38.07 81.95 51.06
C TYR A 52 38.08 83.14 52.03
N GLU A 53 38.43 82.87 53.29
CA GLU A 53 38.59 83.89 54.32
C GLU A 53 40.08 84.07 54.61
N ASP A 54 40.56 85.31 54.54
CA ASP A 54 41.97 85.61 54.82
C ASP A 54 42.24 85.56 56.32
N ALA A 55 43.25 84.79 56.74
CA ALA A 55 43.65 84.68 58.14
C ALA A 55 44.41 85.93 58.65
N GLY A 56 44.80 86.82 57.73
CA GLY A 56 45.52 88.06 58.05
C GLY A 56 46.98 87.84 58.42
N ALA A 57 47.58 88.86 59.03
CA ALA A 57 48.94 88.88 59.53
C ALA A 57 49.06 89.86 60.72
N THR A 58 50.12 89.74 61.52
CA THR A 58 50.50 90.71 62.56
C THR A 58 51.87 91.29 62.23
N ALA A 59 52.20 92.47 62.76
CA ALA A 59 53.54 93.04 62.64
C ALA A 59 54.02 93.63 63.97
N THR A 60 55.31 93.48 64.24
CA THR A 60 55.97 94.11 65.39
C THR A 60 57.25 94.82 64.97
N ASP A 61 57.56 95.90 65.67
CA ASP A 61 58.76 96.69 65.52
C ASP A 61 59.55 96.77 66.84
N ASN A 62 60.87 96.91 66.78
CA ASN A 62 61.74 96.92 67.96
C ASN A 62 61.59 98.19 68.82
N TYR A 63 61.10 99.29 68.27
CA TYR A 63 60.86 100.55 68.99
C TYR A 63 59.37 100.86 69.19
N TYR A 64 58.56 100.73 68.14
CA TYR A 64 57.14 101.09 68.13
C TYR A 64 56.21 99.97 68.66
N GLY A 65 56.71 98.74 68.83
CA GLY A 65 55.89 97.62 69.30
C GLY A 65 54.96 97.10 68.22
N ASP A 66 53.67 96.90 68.53
CA ASP A 66 52.71 96.38 67.54
C ASP A 66 52.42 97.42 66.45
N ILE A 67 52.54 97.01 65.19
CA ILE A 67 52.27 97.83 64.00
C ILE A 67 51.04 97.30 63.27
N ASP A 68 50.17 98.21 62.83
CA ASP A 68 49.00 97.86 62.02
C ASP A 68 49.45 97.31 60.66
N VAL A 69 48.85 96.20 60.24
CA VAL A 69 49.09 95.60 58.93
C VAL A 69 47.97 95.98 57.97
N VAL A 70 48.33 96.56 56.83
CA VAL A 70 47.41 96.83 55.73
C VAL A 70 47.49 95.68 54.73
N VAL A 71 46.36 95.02 54.47
CA VAL A 71 46.25 93.99 53.42
C VAL A 71 45.66 94.59 52.15
N THR A 72 46.28 94.27 51.01
CA THR A 72 45.79 94.65 49.67
C THR A 72 45.77 93.42 48.75
N GLY A 73 44.95 93.48 47.70
CA GLY A 73 44.67 92.35 46.83
C GLY A 73 43.31 91.70 47.14
N THR A 74 42.82 90.91 46.21
CA THR A 74 41.55 90.17 46.34
C THR A 74 41.74 88.79 45.74
N VAL A 75 41.07 87.79 46.32
CA VAL A 75 41.00 86.44 45.76
C VAL A 75 39.62 86.26 45.15
N ASP A 76 39.55 86.07 43.84
CA ASP A 76 38.32 85.64 43.17
C ASP A 76 38.24 84.12 43.24
N THR A 77 37.42 83.61 44.16
CA THR A 77 37.25 82.18 44.34
C THR A 77 36.45 81.52 43.23
N ASP A 78 35.78 82.27 42.35
CA ASP A 78 35.01 81.71 41.24
C ASP A 78 35.89 81.46 40.00
N THR A 79 37.07 82.09 39.93
CA THR A 79 37.99 81.97 38.80
C THR A 79 39.26 81.21 39.20
N VAL A 80 39.54 80.11 38.50
CA VAL A 80 40.78 79.34 38.69
C VAL A 80 42.00 80.18 38.36
N GLY A 81 42.99 80.15 39.25
CA GLY A 81 44.19 80.95 39.09
C GLY A 81 44.97 81.09 40.38
N THR A 82 46.08 81.82 40.29
CA THR A 82 46.90 82.16 41.46
C THR A 82 46.72 83.63 41.78
N TYR A 83 46.34 83.91 43.02
CA TYR A 83 46.11 85.24 43.57
C TYR A 83 47.17 85.53 44.63
N THR A 84 47.57 86.80 44.75
CA THR A 84 48.54 87.26 45.74
C THR A 84 47.90 88.32 46.60
N LEU A 85 47.88 88.09 47.92
CA LEU A 85 47.58 89.13 48.92
C LEU A 85 48.90 89.71 49.40
N MET A 86 48.95 91.03 49.53
CA MET A 86 50.14 91.77 49.98
C MET A 86 49.85 92.46 51.32
N TYR A 87 50.66 92.15 52.31
CA TYR A 87 50.63 92.70 53.66
C TYR A 87 51.73 93.73 53.78
N THR A 88 51.38 94.96 54.14
CA THR A 88 52.32 96.07 54.31
C THR A 88 52.20 96.60 55.74
N ALA A 89 53.34 96.74 56.42
CA ALA A 89 53.44 97.36 57.74
C ALA A 89 54.46 98.50 57.66
N GLU A 90 54.06 99.70 58.07
CA GLU A 90 54.88 100.90 58.08
C GLU A 90 54.94 101.42 59.53
N ASP A 91 56.15 101.58 60.07
CA ASP A 91 56.34 102.11 61.42
C ASP A 91 56.21 103.63 61.48
N GLY A 92 56.31 104.21 62.69
CA GLY A 92 56.25 105.67 62.86
C GLY A 92 57.47 106.45 62.37
N SER A 93 58.52 105.76 61.90
CA SER A 93 59.73 106.31 61.26
C SER A 93 59.76 106.11 59.74
N ASN A 94 58.68 105.58 59.16
CA ASN A 94 58.49 105.25 57.75
C ASN A 94 59.38 104.11 57.23
N ASN A 95 59.83 103.19 58.10
CA ASN A 95 60.42 101.92 57.68
C ASN A 95 59.28 100.96 57.29
N VAL A 96 59.45 100.19 56.21
CA VAL A 96 58.35 99.46 55.57
C VAL A 96 58.72 98.00 55.35
N ALA A 97 57.89 97.11 55.88
CA ALA A 97 57.96 95.69 55.58
C ALA A 97 56.82 95.26 54.67
N ILE A 98 57.12 94.33 53.77
CA ILE A 98 56.15 93.74 52.85
C ILE A 98 56.28 92.22 52.92
N GLU A 99 55.15 91.55 53.14
CA GLU A 99 55.03 90.11 53.01
C GLU A 99 53.85 89.76 52.11
N THR A 100 53.87 88.56 51.53
CA THR A 100 52.81 88.12 50.61
C THR A 100 52.26 86.76 50.97
N ARG A 101 50.97 86.55 50.69
CA ARG A 101 50.29 85.26 50.73
C ARG A 101 49.88 84.87 49.32
N THR A 102 50.18 83.64 48.93
CA THR A 102 49.77 83.08 47.64
C THR A 102 48.57 82.16 47.83
N VAL A 103 47.47 82.46 47.17
CA VAL A 103 46.24 81.66 47.16
C VAL A 103 46.04 81.07 45.78
N THR A 104 46.10 79.76 45.65
CA THR A 104 45.83 79.06 44.39
C THR A 104 44.40 78.53 44.41
N VAL A 105 43.55 79.08 43.56
CA VAL A 105 42.20 78.57 43.31
C VAL A 105 42.33 77.48 42.24
N THR A 106 42.06 76.23 42.62
CA THR A 106 42.10 75.07 41.73
C THR A 106 40.70 74.74 41.21
N GLU A 107 40.61 74.07 40.07
CA GLU A 107 39.33 73.56 39.57
C GLU A 107 38.62 72.67 40.60
N ALA A 108 37.29 72.69 40.56
CA ALA A 108 36.48 71.71 41.28
C ALA A 108 36.76 70.29 40.75
N PRO A 109 36.85 69.28 41.64
CA PRO A 109 36.99 67.90 41.19
C PRO A 109 35.77 67.53 40.38
N ASP A 110 36.01 66.84 39.27
CA ASP A 110 34.92 66.28 38.48
C ASP A 110 34.39 65.01 39.15
N THR A 111 33.08 64.96 39.34
CA THR A 111 32.37 63.90 40.07
C THR A 111 31.13 63.41 39.33
N THR A 112 30.86 63.96 38.15
CA THR A 112 29.72 63.56 37.34
C THR A 112 30.14 62.34 36.52
N ALA A 113 29.33 61.29 36.54
CA ALA A 113 29.59 60.13 35.70
C ALA A 113 29.04 60.36 34.28
N PRO A 114 29.70 59.83 33.23
CA PRO A 114 29.19 59.91 31.88
C PRO A 114 27.88 59.13 31.69
N VAL A 115 27.09 59.51 30.69
CA VAL A 115 25.81 58.88 30.34
C VAL A 115 25.93 58.11 29.02
N ILE A 116 25.67 56.80 29.06
CA ILE A 116 25.61 55.93 27.87
C ILE A 116 24.18 55.89 27.32
N THR A 117 24.04 55.99 26.00
CA THR A 117 22.77 55.82 25.27
C THR A 117 22.94 54.77 24.18
N LEU A 118 22.14 53.70 24.19
CA LEU A 118 22.16 52.69 23.13
C LEU A 118 21.69 53.26 21.80
N LEU A 119 22.36 52.87 20.71
CA LEU A 119 21.86 53.10 19.35
C LEU A 119 21.01 51.90 18.95
N GLY A 120 19.72 52.10 18.68
CA GLY A 120 18.78 51.00 18.39
C GLY A 120 18.20 50.33 19.63
N ASN A 121 17.58 49.16 19.46
CA ASN A 121 16.81 48.51 20.52
C ASN A 121 17.72 47.92 21.62
N ALA A 122 17.23 47.93 22.86
CA ALA A 122 17.88 47.26 23.99
C ALA A 122 17.71 45.73 23.97
N SER A 123 16.71 45.24 23.23
CA SER A 123 16.50 43.81 22.97
C SER A 123 16.35 43.58 21.47
N VAL A 124 17.11 42.63 20.93
CA VAL A 124 17.10 42.28 19.49
C VAL A 124 16.94 40.77 19.36
N THR A 125 16.01 40.32 18.52
CA THR A 125 15.88 38.91 18.14
C THR A 125 16.55 38.69 16.79
N VAL A 126 17.33 37.62 16.67
CA VAL A 126 18.09 37.26 15.48
C VAL A 126 17.81 35.80 15.14
N GLU A 127 17.61 35.52 13.86
CA GLU A 127 17.47 34.16 13.37
C GLU A 127 18.82 33.42 13.45
N ALA A 128 18.84 32.21 13.98
CA ALA A 128 20.06 31.41 14.10
C ALA A 128 20.71 31.17 12.72
N GLY A 129 22.04 31.14 12.68
CA GLY A 129 22.82 31.01 11.45
C GLY A 129 22.89 32.26 10.57
N THR A 130 22.16 33.34 10.89
CA THR A 130 22.21 34.60 10.16
C THR A 130 23.19 35.60 10.76
N GLY A 131 23.72 36.52 9.94
CA GLY A 131 24.68 37.52 10.41
C GLY A 131 24.04 38.55 11.36
N TYR A 132 24.73 38.89 12.45
CA TYR A 132 24.34 39.96 13.38
C TYR A 132 25.44 41.02 13.47
N SER A 133 25.04 42.30 13.41
CA SER A 133 25.91 43.45 13.67
C SER A 133 25.29 44.28 14.77
N ASP A 134 26.08 44.57 15.80
CA ASP A 134 25.64 45.43 16.88
C ASP A 134 25.50 46.88 16.40
N ALA A 135 24.45 47.57 16.85
CA ALA A 135 24.20 48.96 16.49
C ALA A 135 25.03 49.95 17.33
N GLY A 136 25.69 49.48 18.40
CA GLY A 136 26.55 50.28 19.27
C GLY A 136 25.79 51.12 20.28
N ALA A 137 26.50 52.10 20.83
CA ALA A 137 26.04 53.07 21.81
C ALA A 137 26.85 54.38 21.67
N THR A 138 26.35 55.47 22.26
CA THR A 138 27.05 56.75 22.40
C THR A 138 27.23 57.09 23.87
N ALA A 139 28.26 57.89 24.20
CA ALA A 139 28.51 58.36 25.56
C ALA A 139 28.82 59.86 25.57
N LEU A 140 28.19 60.59 26.51
CA LEU A 140 28.39 62.01 26.75
C LEU A 140 28.67 62.27 28.23
N ASP A 141 29.60 63.19 28.47
CA ASP A 141 29.98 63.71 29.77
C ASP A 141 29.83 65.24 29.80
N ASP A 142 29.57 65.84 30.97
CA ASP A 142 29.40 67.29 31.11
C ASP A 142 30.71 68.08 31.05
N LYS A 143 31.84 67.48 31.44
CA LYS A 143 33.16 68.11 31.40
C LYS A 143 34.03 67.63 30.24
N ASP A 144 34.04 66.32 29.95
CA ASP A 144 34.83 65.70 28.89
C ASP A 144 34.12 65.67 27.52
N GLY A 145 32.82 66.00 27.48
CA GLY A 145 32.04 66.07 26.24
C GLY A 145 31.76 64.70 25.62
N ASN A 146 31.98 64.52 24.31
CA ASN A 146 31.68 63.26 23.64
C ASN A 146 32.84 62.26 23.76
N ILE A 147 32.62 61.25 24.60
CA ILE A 147 33.59 60.17 24.88
C ILE A 147 33.16 58.83 24.28
N THR A 148 32.31 58.82 23.25
CA THR A 148 31.77 57.60 22.61
C THR A 148 32.86 56.61 22.17
N SER A 149 34.02 57.09 21.69
CA SER A 149 35.13 56.22 21.28
C SER A 149 35.82 55.48 22.43
N ALA A 150 35.58 55.90 23.67
CA ALA A 150 36.11 55.26 24.88
C ALA A 150 35.19 54.16 25.43
N ILE A 151 34.01 53.95 24.84
CA ILE A 151 33.11 52.86 25.24
C ILE A 151 33.82 51.52 25.01
N VAL A 152 33.87 50.72 26.07
CA VAL A 152 34.31 49.32 26.04
C VAL A 152 33.07 48.44 25.99
N VAL A 153 32.98 47.63 24.92
CA VAL A 153 31.90 46.66 24.75
C VAL A 153 32.35 45.30 25.30
N GLY A 154 31.61 44.76 26.27
CA GLY A 154 31.79 43.43 26.82
C GLY A 154 30.80 42.42 26.23
N GLY A 155 31.18 41.14 26.22
CA GLY A 155 30.37 40.05 25.67
C GLY A 155 30.59 39.80 24.18
N ALA A 156 30.00 38.72 23.68
CA ALA A 156 30.00 38.35 22.27
C ALA A 156 28.72 37.57 21.95
N VAL A 157 28.22 37.71 20.72
CA VAL A 157 27.05 36.97 20.23
C VAL A 157 27.53 35.86 19.31
N ASN A 158 27.11 34.62 19.58
CA ASN A 158 27.30 33.51 18.64
C ASN A 158 25.98 33.21 17.95
N VAL A 159 25.83 33.68 16.72
CA VAL A 159 24.60 33.52 15.93
C VAL A 159 24.30 32.07 15.53
N ASN A 160 25.26 31.17 15.63
CA ASN A 160 25.07 29.75 15.28
C ASN A 160 24.57 28.90 16.45
N VAL A 161 24.32 29.52 17.62
CA VAL A 161 23.84 28.80 18.81
C VAL A 161 22.61 29.52 19.35
N PRO A 162 21.42 28.90 19.26
CA PRO A 162 20.20 29.45 19.85
C PRO A 162 20.36 29.66 21.36
N ALA A 163 20.42 30.91 21.78
CA ALA A 163 20.64 31.34 23.16
C ALA A 163 20.40 32.84 23.32
N THR A 164 20.32 33.29 24.57
CA THR A 164 20.31 34.72 24.91
C THR A 164 21.72 35.18 25.26
N TYR A 165 22.21 36.18 24.53
CA TYR A 165 23.49 36.83 24.73
C TYR A 165 23.28 38.23 25.30
N VAL A 166 24.22 38.68 26.14
CA VAL A 166 24.21 40.03 26.71
C VAL A 166 25.49 40.73 26.31
N LEU A 167 25.35 41.90 25.67
CA LEU A 167 26.42 42.85 25.45
C LEU A 167 26.37 43.92 26.54
N THR A 168 27.51 44.28 27.10
CA THR A 168 27.62 45.35 28.09
C THR A 168 28.38 46.53 27.52
N TYR A 169 27.96 47.74 27.85
CA TYR A 169 28.60 48.99 27.44
C TYR A 169 29.05 49.71 28.70
N ASN A 170 30.36 49.89 28.80
CA ASN A 170 31.00 50.54 29.93
C ASN A 170 31.88 51.68 29.42
N VAL A 171 31.89 52.81 30.11
CA VAL A 171 32.79 53.93 29.84
C VAL A 171 33.10 54.64 31.15
N GLN A 172 34.31 55.17 31.24
CA GLN A 172 34.73 56.07 32.30
C GLN A 172 35.26 57.35 31.68
N ASP A 173 35.11 58.46 32.38
CA ASP A 173 35.65 59.75 32.00
C ASP A 173 37.16 59.87 32.36
N ALA A 174 37.74 61.07 32.19
CA ALA A 174 39.13 61.34 32.55
C ALA A 174 39.36 61.48 34.07
N ALA A 175 38.29 61.69 34.84
CA ALA A 175 38.25 61.82 36.31
C ALA A 175 37.87 60.50 37.04
N PRO A 176 38.24 59.35 36.45
CA PRO A 176 37.73 58.00 36.74
C PRO A 176 36.27 57.80 37.21
N ASN A 177 35.31 58.64 36.86
CA ASN A 177 33.90 58.38 37.14
C ASN A 177 33.34 57.37 36.11
N ALA A 178 32.79 56.26 36.59
CA ALA A 178 32.23 55.22 35.73
C ALA A 178 30.75 55.48 35.44
N ALA A 179 30.36 55.39 34.16
CA ALA A 179 28.95 55.37 33.77
C ALA A 179 28.21 54.20 34.43
N VAL A 180 26.90 54.34 34.60
CA VAL A 180 26.02 53.19 34.87
C VAL A 180 26.09 52.24 33.68
N GLU A 181 26.43 50.97 33.93
CA GLU A 181 26.52 49.96 32.87
C GLU A 181 25.18 49.83 32.15
N VAL A 182 25.23 49.93 30.82
CA VAL A 182 24.08 49.70 29.95
C VAL A 182 24.25 48.38 29.24
N THR A 183 23.17 47.63 29.06
CA THR A 183 23.21 46.30 28.44
C THR A 183 22.29 46.21 27.24
N ARG A 184 22.68 45.38 26.27
CA ARG A 184 21.83 44.94 25.16
C ARG A 184 21.67 43.43 25.22
N THR A 185 20.42 42.98 25.16
CA THR A 185 20.07 41.57 25.07
C THR A 185 19.89 41.18 23.62
N VAL A 186 20.56 40.12 23.17
CA VAL A 186 20.43 39.55 21.83
C VAL A 186 19.92 38.13 21.97
N ILE A 187 18.71 37.89 21.48
CA ILE A 187 18.04 36.58 21.54
C ILE A 187 18.24 35.91 20.19
N VAL A 188 19.10 34.90 20.12
CA VAL A 188 19.27 34.07 18.93
C VAL A 188 18.29 32.91 19.03
N SER A 189 17.38 32.81 18.06
CA SER A 189 16.37 31.75 18.00
C SER A 189 16.38 31.11 16.62
N ASP A 190 16.26 29.78 16.58
CA ASP A 190 16.01 29.05 15.34
C ASP A 190 14.50 28.89 15.14
N THR A 191 13.99 29.47 14.06
CA THR A 191 12.56 29.44 13.71
C THR A 191 12.31 28.83 12.34
N ILE A 192 13.36 28.45 11.61
CA ILE A 192 13.25 27.88 10.28
C ILE A 192 13.05 26.38 10.41
N ALA A 193 11.93 25.87 9.92
CA ALA A 193 11.66 24.45 9.92
C ALA A 193 12.48 23.70 8.85
N PRO A 194 12.81 22.42 9.08
CA PRO A 194 13.51 21.60 8.10
C PRO A 194 12.67 21.34 6.84
N THR A 195 13.35 21.04 5.74
CA THR A 195 12.73 20.66 4.46
C THR A 195 12.91 19.17 4.18
N ILE A 196 11.82 18.45 3.90
CA ILE A 196 11.83 17.04 3.46
C ILE A 196 11.73 16.98 1.93
N THR A 197 12.55 16.15 1.29
CA THR A 197 12.50 15.85 -0.15
C THR A 197 12.34 14.36 -0.38
N LEU A 198 11.29 13.92 -1.07
CA LEU A 198 11.10 12.50 -1.41
C LEU A 198 12.18 12.01 -2.38
N ARG A 199 12.66 10.78 -2.16
CA ARG A 199 13.46 10.06 -3.15
C ARG A 199 12.52 9.24 -4.04
N GLY A 200 12.54 9.43 -5.35
CA GLY A 200 11.64 8.73 -6.27
C GLY A 200 10.24 9.34 -6.34
N ASN A 201 9.28 8.61 -6.89
CA ASN A 201 7.96 9.16 -7.20
C ASN A 201 7.12 9.38 -5.94
N ALA A 202 6.29 10.43 -5.97
CA ALA A 202 5.30 10.74 -4.92
C ALA A 202 4.04 9.85 -5.01
N ALA A 203 3.76 9.31 -6.19
CA ALA A 203 2.68 8.35 -6.42
C ALA A 203 3.25 7.10 -7.11
N LEU A 204 2.88 5.93 -6.60
CA LEU A 204 3.27 4.63 -7.13
C LEU A 204 2.03 3.74 -7.27
N VAL A 205 1.99 2.97 -8.34
CA VAL A 205 1.06 1.86 -8.50
C VAL A 205 1.88 0.58 -8.50
N ILE A 206 1.51 -0.37 -7.66
CA ILE A 206 2.12 -1.70 -7.59
C ILE A 206 1.03 -2.75 -7.71
N GLN A 207 1.35 -3.89 -8.30
CA GLN A 207 0.41 -5.01 -8.38
C GLN A 207 0.29 -5.70 -7.02
N LYS A 208 -0.87 -6.30 -6.75
CA LYS A 208 -1.11 -7.11 -5.56
C LYS A 208 -0.02 -8.18 -5.43
N ASP A 209 0.46 -8.37 -4.21
CA ASP A 209 1.53 -9.28 -3.82
C ASP A 209 2.92 -8.96 -4.43
N ALA A 210 3.06 -7.87 -5.20
CA ALA A 210 4.36 -7.43 -5.70
C ALA A 210 5.27 -6.99 -4.55
N SER A 211 6.59 -7.15 -4.75
CA SER A 211 7.59 -6.63 -3.81
C SER A 211 7.56 -5.10 -3.80
N TYR A 212 7.41 -4.51 -2.62
CA TYR A 212 7.48 -3.07 -2.39
C TYR A 212 8.62 -2.73 -1.45
N SER A 213 9.45 -1.77 -1.84
CA SER A 213 10.47 -1.17 -0.98
C SER A 213 10.35 0.34 -1.09
N ASP A 214 10.24 1.00 0.06
CA ASP A 214 10.11 2.44 0.09
C ASP A 214 11.45 3.10 -0.25
N ALA A 215 11.45 4.00 -1.22
CA ALA A 215 12.66 4.74 -1.63
C ALA A 215 13.09 5.78 -0.58
N GLY A 216 12.25 6.07 0.41
CA GLY A 216 12.50 7.01 1.48
C GLY A 216 12.47 8.47 1.05
N ALA A 217 13.10 9.31 1.86
CA ALA A 217 13.23 10.75 1.69
C ALA A 217 14.59 11.23 2.22
N THR A 218 14.94 12.49 1.96
CA THR A 218 16.02 13.23 2.61
C THR A 218 15.47 14.43 3.36
N ALA A 219 16.18 14.90 4.36
CA ALA A 219 15.82 16.11 5.09
C ALA A 219 17.03 16.98 5.36
N SER A 220 16.87 18.28 5.20
CA SER A 220 17.91 19.26 5.52
C SER A 220 17.34 20.48 6.21
N ASP A 221 18.13 21.06 7.09
CA ASP A 221 17.85 22.29 7.82
C ASP A 221 18.98 23.31 7.62
N SER A 222 18.67 24.61 7.75
CA SER A 222 19.66 25.69 7.59
C SER A 222 20.71 25.76 8.70
N LEU A 223 20.35 25.38 9.93
CA LEU A 223 21.23 25.38 11.09
C LEU A 223 21.82 23.98 11.35
N ASP A 224 21.00 22.93 11.29
CA ASP A 224 21.43 21.56 11.61
C ASP A 224 22.05 20.80 10.43
N GLY A 225 21.91 21.31 9.20
CA GLY A 225 22.45 20.66 8.00
C GLY A 225 21.63 19.42 7.59
N ASP A 226 22.30 18.31 7.25
CA ASP A 226 21.62 17.06 6.84
C ASP A 226 21.11 16.30 8.06
N ILE A 227 19.78 16.24 8.21
CA ILE A 227 19.08 15.54 9.28
C ILE A 227 18.29 14.33 8.77
N THR A 228 18.63 13.80 7.59
CA THR A 228 17.94 12.67 6.94
C THR A 228 17.78 11.46 7.86
N VAL A 229 18.76 11.20 8.74
CA VAL A 229 18.72 10.07 9.69
C VAL A 229 17.65 10.21 10.78
N ASN A 230 17.14 11.42 10.99
CA ASN A 230 16.11 11.72 12.00
C ASN A 230 14.69 11.65 11.43
N ILE A 231 14.52 11.35 10.13
CA ILE A 231 13.19 11.19 9.54
C ILE A 231 12.48 10.01 10.20
N SER A 232 11.30 10.28 10.74
CA SER A 232 10.34 9.27 11.16
C SER A 232 9.45 8.91 9.97
N VAL A 233 9.28 7.61 9.74
CA VAL A 233 8.49 7.08 8.62
C VAL A 233 7.33 6.26 9.19
N ASP A 234 6.10 6.69 8.91
CA ASP A 234 4.91 5.87 9.08
C ASP A 234 4.54 5.23 7.74
N ASN A 235 4.73 3.91 7.62
CA ASN A 235 4.55 3.16 6.39
C ASN A 235 3.54 2.03 6.59
N PRO A 236 2.24 2.27 6.33
CA PRO A 236 1.19 1.27 6.51
C PRO A 236 0.97 0.36 5.28
N VAL A 237 1.84 0.41 4.27
CA VAL A 237 1.63 -0.28 2.98
C VAL A 237 1.54 -1.79 3.19
N ASN A 238 0.42 -2.38 2.77
CA ASN A 238 0.22 -3.83 2.74
C ASN A 238 -0.02 -4.28 1.29
N THR A 239 0.98 -4.90 0.68
CA THR A 239 0.93 -5.30 -0.73
C THR A 239 -0.05 -6.45 -1.01
N GLY A 240 -0.51 -7.17 0.02
CA GLY A 240 -1.49 -8.25 -0.12
C GLY A 240 -2.94 -7.78 -0.16
N SER A 241 -3.20 -6.49 0.09
CA SER A 241 -4.54 -5.93 0.16
C SER A 241 -4.68 -4.77 -0.84
N PRO A 242 -5.52 -4.91 -1.88
CA PRO A 242 -5.80 -3.82 -2.81
C PRO A 242 -6.40 -2.61 -2.09
N ALA A 243 -5.67 -1.49 -2.14
CA ALA A 243 -6.03 -0.22 -1.50
C ALA A 243 -5.02 0.87 -1.88
N THR A 244 -5.35 2.12 -1.60
CA THR A 244 -4.37 3.22 -1.60
C THR A 244 -3.87 3.48 -0.19
N TYR A 245 -2.56 3.34 0.00
CA TYR A 245 -1.85 3.60 1.25
C TYR A 245 -1.13 4.95 1.16
N THR A 246 -1.01 5.63 2.30
CA THR A 246 -0.25 6.88 2.42
C THR A 246 0.91 6.66 3.37
N VAL A 247 2.14 6.72 2.84
CA VAL A 247 3.37 6.74 3.63
C VAL A 247 3.64 8.17 4.03
N THR A 248 3.91 8.43 5.31
CA THR A 248 4.12 9.79 5.83
C THR A 248 5.53 9.93 6.38
N TYR A 249 6.22 10.99 5.98
CA TYR A 249 7.56 11.36 6.43
C TYR A 249 7.46 12.62 7.28
N THR A 250 7.98 12.54 8.50
CA THR A 250 8.07 13.68 9.42
C THR A 250 9.48 13.80 9.97
N VAL A 251 9.90 15.02 10.26
CA VAL A 251 11.18 15.31 10.92
C VAL A 251 11.05 16.65 11.63
N SER A 252 11.77 16.80 12.73
CA SER A 252 11.98 18.07 13.42
C SER A 252 13.47 18.33 13.51
N ASP A 253 13.85 19.61 13.55
CA ASP A 253 15.21 20.03 13.84
C ASP A 253 15.57 19.80 15.33
N ALA A 254 16.79 20.15 15.73
CA ALA A 254 17.29 19.95 17.09
C ALA A 254 16.59 20.83 18.13
N VAL A 255 16.01 21.96 17.71
CA VAL A 255 15.30 22.92 18.58
C VAL A 255 13.80 22.58 18.69
N GLY A 256 13.30 21.73 17.81
CA GLY A 256 11.96 21.16 17.80
C GLY A 256 11.01 21.77 16.77
N ASN A 257 11.48 22.55 15.78
CA ASN A 257 10.60 23.03 14.71
C ASN A 257 10.25 21.87 13.77
N PRO A 258 8.96 21.57 13.55
CA PRO A 258 8.56 20.46 12.68
C PRO A 258 8.56 20.87 11.20
N ALA A 259 9.13 20.02 10.35
CA ALA A 259 8.93 20.11 8.91
C ALA A 259 7.44 19.94 8.57
N THR A 260 7.03 20.53 7.44
CA THR A 260 5.76 20.12 6.83
C THR A 260 5.85 18.66 6.42
N ALA A 261 4.93 17.83 6.90
CA ALA A 261 4.90 16.41 6.58
C ALA A 261 4.78 16.22 5.07
N VAL A 262 5.61 15.33 4.52
CA VAL A 262 5.55 14.95 3.10
C VAL A 262 5.01 13.54 3.03
N THR A 263 4.24 13.23 1.98
CA THR A 263 3.60 11.92 1.83
C THR A 263 3.88 11.29 0.49
N ARG A 264 3.89 9.95 0.47
CA ARG A 264 3.90 9.12 -0.74
C ARG A 264 2.63 8.30 -0.79
N SER A 265 1.92 8.37 -1.91
CA SER A 265 0.75 7.54 -2.19
C SER A 265 1.19 6.26 -2.89
N VAL A 266 0.79 5.11 -2.34
CA VAL A 266 1.06 3.79 -2.92
C VAL A 266 -0.26 3.09 -3.13
N ARG A 267 -0.67 2.93 -4.38
CA ARG A 267 -1.86 2.16 -4.72
C ARG A 267 -1.48 0.73 -5.07
N VAL A 268 -2.07 -0.22 -4.36
CA VAL A 268 -1.99 -1.66 -4.62
C VAL A 268 -3.15 -2.04 -5.53
N ASN A 269 -2.84 -2.48 -6.74
CA ASN A 269 -3.77 -2.84 -7.81
C ASN A 269 -3.96 -4.37 -7.89
N ALA A 270 -5.18 -4.86 -7.82
CA ALA A 270 -5.56 -6.22 -8.16
C ALA A 270 -5.88 -6.30 -9.66
N PRO A 271 -5.52 -7.42 -10.33
CA PRO A 271 -5.99 -7.66 -11.68
C PRO A 271 -7.53 -7.66 -11.75
N PRO A 272 -8.11 -7.28 -12.90
CA PRO A 272 -9.54 -7.40 -13.10
C PRO A 272 -9.98 -8.88 -13.13
N THR A 273 -11.28 -9.11 -13.23
CA THR A 273 -11.86 -10.43 -13.56
C THR A 273 -12.24 -10.48 -15.03
N ALA A 274 -12.10 -11.65 -15.64
CA ALA A 274 -12.53 -11.93 -17.00
C ALA A 274 -13.48 -13.14 -17.00
N ASN A 275 -14.56 -13.04 -17.76
CA ASN A 275 -15.50 -14.12 -18.02
C ASN A 275 -15.93 -14.04 -19.49
N ALA A 276 -15.55 -15.03 -20.30
CA ALA A 276 -15.84 -15.10 -21.72
C ALA A 276 -17.28 -15.53 -22.02
N GLY A 277 -18.05 -15.94 -21.00
CA GLY A 277 -19.35 -16.57 -21.18
C GLY A 277 -19.24 -18.09 -21.28
N ILE A 278 -20.38 -18.75 -21.47
CA ILE A 278 -20.41 -20.21 -21.63
C ILE A 278 -19.97 -20.60 -23.05
N ASP A 279 -19.40 -21.79 -23.21
CA ASP A 279 -19.14 -22.38 -24.52
C ASP A 279 -20.43 -22.46 -25.36
N VAL A 280 -20.29 -22.24 -26.67
CA VAL A 280 -21.42 -22.10 -27.59
C VAL A 280 -21.29 -23.07 -28.77
N SER A 281 -22.42 -23.62 -29.21
CA SER A 281 -22.51 -24.42 -30.42
C SER A 281 -23.36 -23.69 -31.45
N VAL A 282 -22.91 -23.64 -32.70
CA VAL A 282 -23.59 -22.96 -33.80
C VAL A 282 -23.42 -23.77 -35.08
N GLU A 283 -24.47 -23.82 -35.89
CA GLU A 283 -24.36 -24.43 -37.22
C GLU A 283 -23.45 -23.61 -38.13
N THR A 284 -22.66 -24.31 -38.94
CA THR A 284 -21.71 -23.73 -39.87
C THR A 284 -22.47 -22.86 -40.87
N GLY A 285 -22.10 -21.58 -40.93
CA GLY A 285 -22.78 -20.57 -41.75
C GLY A 285 -23.72 -19.64 -40.97
N ASN A 286 -24.05 -19.94 -39.71
CA ASN A 286 -24.79 -19.05 -38.82
C ASN A 286 -23.83 -18.16 -38.00
N SER A 287 -24.25 -16.92 -37.71
CA SER A 287 -23.50 -16.03 -36.81
C SER A 287 -23.72 -16.43 -35.36
N VAL A 288 -22.68 -16.32 -34.55
CA VAL A 288 -22.74 -16.43 -33.09
C VAL A 288 -22.43 -15.08 -32.46
N ASP A 289 -23.16 -14.75 -31.40
CA ASP A 289 -22.94 -13.56 -30.58
C ASP A 289 -22.28 -13.97 -29.26
N LEU A 290 -21.04 -13.55 -29.06
CA LEU A 290 -20.30 -13.75 -27.81
C LEU A 290 -20.45 -12.52 -26.94
N VAL A 291 -20.69 -12.72 -25.65
CA VAL A 291 -20.80 -11.65 -24.66
C VAL A 291 -19.92 -11.98 -23.48
N GLY A 292 -18.77 -11.31 -23.42
CA GLY A 292 -17.87 -11.38 -22.29
C GLY A 292 -18.25 -10.34 -21.24
N SER A 293 -17.81 -10.56 -20.01
CA SER A 293 -17.93 -9.62 -18.91
C SER A 293 -16.62 -9.56 -18.12
N GLY A 294 -16.38 -8.42 -17.49
CA GLY A 294 -15.24 -8.23 -16.62
C GLY A 294 -15.53 -7.15 -15.61
N SER A 295 -15.00 -7.32 -14.41
CA SER A 295 -15.11 -6.33 -13.34
C SER A 295 -13.76 -6.10 -12.69
N ASP A 296 -13.50 -4.86 -12.31
CA ASP A 296 -12.39 -4.49 -11.45
C ASP A 296 -12.96 -4.09 -10.08
N THR A 297 -12.47 -4.75 -9.04
CA THR A 297 -13.05 -4.66 -7.68
C THR A 297 -12.36 -3.64 -6.80
N ASP A 298 -11.16 -3.18 -7.15
CA ASP A 298 -10.42 -2.21 -6.34
C ASP A 298 -10.57 -0.75 -6.82
N GLY A 299 -11.31 -0.56 -7.90
CA GLY A 299 -12.01 0.68 -8.21
C GLY A 299 -11.19 1.76 -8.91
N ALA A 300 -10.04 1.45 -9.53
CA ALA A 300 -9.42 2.41 -10.44
C ALA A 300 -9.87 2.20 -11.90
N GLY A 301 -11.12 2.61 -12.13
CA GLY A 301 -11.54 2.99 -13.46
C GLY A 301 -12.20 1.89 -14.29
N THR A 302 -12.34 2.20 -15.57
CA THR A 302 -13.03 1.35 -16.54
C THR A 302 -12.10 0.24 -17.01
N VAL A 303 -12.63 -0.98 -17.11
CA VAL A 303 -11.93 -2.05 -17.82
C VAL A 303 -12.08 -1.88 -19.34
N SER A 304 -11.11 -2.42 -20.08
CA SER A 304 -11.15 -2.56 -21.53
C SER A 304 -11.14 -4.03 -21.92
N TYR A 305 -11.68 -4.35 -23.09
CA TYR A 305 -11.94 -5.72 -23.53
C TYR A 305 -11.18 -6.03 -24.83
N GLN A 306 -10.71 -7.27 -24.98
CA GLN A 306 -10.25 -7.81 -26.25
C GLN A 306 -10.69 -9.26 -26.43
N TRP A 307 -11.20 -9.59 -27.61
CA TRP A 307 -11.35 -10.96 -28.09
C TRP A 307 -10.17 -11.32 -28.98
N LYS A 308 -9.53 -12.45 -28.73
CA LYS A 308 -8.33 -12.87 -29.45
C LYS A 308 -8.42 -14.30 -29.97
N ARG A 309 -7.78 -14.54 -31.11
CA ARG A 309 -7.44 -15.87 -31.62
C ARG A 309 -5.92 -15.98 -31.70
N GLY A 310 -5.32 -16.71 -30.76
CA GLY A 310 -3.87 -16.63 -30.54
C GLY A 310 -3.47 -15.18 -30.23
N ASP A 311 -2.57 -14.60 -31.04
CA ASP A 311 -2.11 -13.21 -30.88
C ASP A 311 -2.97 -12.17 -31.62
N GLU A 312 -3.82 -12.60 -32.55
CA GLU A 312 -4.68 -11.71 -33.33
C GLU A 312 -5.82 -11.16 -32.49
N VAL A 313 -6.04 -9.84 -32.53
CA VAL A 313 -7.18 -9.17 -31.88
C VAL A 313 -8.34 -9.09 -32.86
N LEU A 314 -9.45 -9.74 -32.52
CA LEU A 314 -10.66 -9.83 -33.33
C LEU A 314 -11.66 -8.70 -33.03
N ALA A 315 -11.80 -8.33 -31.75
CA ALA A 315 -12.68 -7.25 -31.31
C ALA A 315 -12.18 -6.63 -30.01
N THR A 316 -12.58 -5.38 -29.74
CA THR A 316 -12.23 -4.62 -28.53
C THR A 316 -13.45 -4.22 -27.68
N SER A 317 -14.57 -4.90 -27.92
CA SER A 317 -15.84 -4.72 -27.23
C SER A 317 -16.10 -5.94 -26.35
N ALA A 318 -16.88 -5.78 -25.27
CA ALA A 318 -17.34 -6.91 -24.46
C ALA A 318 -18.12 -7.92 -25.30
N SER A 319 -18.89 -7.44 -26.29
CA SER A 319 -19.59 -8.28 -27.25
C SER A 319 -18.81 -8.43 -28.57
N TYR A 320 -18.81 -9.63 -29.13
CA TYR A 320 -18.20 -9.93 -30.43
C TYR A 320 -19.06 -10.94 -31.19
N SER A 321 -19.41 -10.60 -32.43
CA SER A 321 -20.25 -11.43 -33.28
C SER A 321 -19.47 -11.86 -34.52
N TYR A 322 -19.50 -13.14 -34.86
CA TYR A 322 -18.87 -13.66 -36.07
C TYR A 322 -19.50 -14.98 -36.52
N THR A 323 -19.23 -15.37 -37.77
CA THR A 323 -19.66 -16.66 -38.34
C THR A 323 -18.46 -17.61 -38.39
N PRO A 324 -18.40 -18.65 -37.54
CA PRO A 324 -17.31 -19.62 -37.59
C PRO A 324 -17.45 -20.55 -38.79
N GLU A 325 -16.36 -20.77 -39.54
CA GLU A 325 -16.28 -21.77 -40.62
C GLU A 325 -15.98 -23.18 -40.09
N LYS A 326 -15.45 -23.26 -38.86
CA LYS A 326 -15.08 -24.47 -38.11
C LYS A 326 -15.03 -24.14 -36.62
N SER A 327 -14.95 -25.15 -35.77
CA SER A 327 -14.79 -24.92 -34.33
C SER A 327 -13.56 -24.05 -34.03
N ASP A 328 -13.73 -23.11 -33.09
CA ASP A 328 -12.77 -22.07 -32.78
C ASP A 328 -12.53 -22.00 -31.26
N PHE A 329 -11.33 -21.56 -30.90
CA PHE A 329 -10.92 -21.36 -29.51
C PHE A 329 -10.50 -19.90 -29.34
N LEU A 330 -11.28 -19.14 -28.58
CA LEU A 330 -11.07 -17.71 -28.41
C LEU A 330 -10.68 -17.38 -26.97
N THR A 331 -9.83 -16.37 -26.83
CA THR A 331 -9.44 -15.81 -25.53
C THR A 331 -10.07 -14.44 -25.35
N PHE A 332 -10.77 -14.25 -24.25
CA PHE A 332 -11.28 -12.97 -23.80
C PHE A 332 -10.32 -12.36 -22.78
N VAL A 333 -9.80 -11.17 -23.07
CA VAL A 333 -8.85 -10.44 -22.22
C VAL A 333 -9.54 -9.20 -21.68
N VAL A 334 -9.45 -9.02 -20.36
CA VAL A 334 -9.91 -7.82 -19.66
C VAL A 334 -8.69 -7.11 -19.09
N THR A 335 -8.54 -5.81 -19.37
CA THR A 335 -7.43 -4.99 -18.88
C THR A 335 -7.96 -3.81 -18.08
N ASP A 336 -7.45 -3.61 -16.87
CA ASP A 336 -7.79 -2.44 -16.05
C ASP A 336 -7.05 -1.17 -16.52
N SER A 337 -7.29 -0.04 -15.84
CA SER A 337 -6.69 1.24 -16.24
C SER A 337 -5.20 1.37 -15.89
N ASP A 338 -4.68 0.49 -15.03
CA ASP A 338 -3.27 0.40 -14.64
C ASP A 338 -2.48 -0.61 -15.49
N GLY A 339 -3.16 -1.28 -16.41
CA GLY A 339 -2.59 -2.21 -17.38
C GLY A 339 -2.51 -3.67 -16.90
N ALA A 340 -3.08 -4.02 -15.74
CA ALA A 340 -3.15 -5.42 -15.34
C ALA A 340 -4.24 -6.15 -16.11
N THR A 341 -3.99 -7.42 -16.42
CA THR A 341 -4.86 -8.21 -17.31
C THR A 341 -5.36 -9.48 -16.64
N ALA A 342 -6.60 -9.84 -16.91
CA ALA A 342 -7.13 -11.18 -16.70
C ALA A 342 -7.63 -11.77 -18.01
N ILE A 343 -7.62 -13.09 -18.10
CA ILE A 343 -8.06 -13.82 -19.28
C ILE A 343 -9.08 -14.89 -18.91
N ASP A 344 -10.00 -15.15 -19.83
CA ASP A 344 -10.86 -16.33 -19.84
C ASP A 344 -10.97 -16.85 -21.27
N THR A 345 -11.39 -18.09 -21.46
CA THR A 345 -11.44 -18.74 -22.77
C THR A 345 -12.80 -19.31 -23.06
N ILE A 346 -13.18 -19.30 -24.34
CA ILE A 346 -14.44 -19.88 -24.82
C ILE A 346 -14.17 -20.78 -26.02
N VAL A 347 -14.89 -21.90 -26.08
CA VAL A 347 -14.94 -22.80 -27.22
C VAL A 347 -16.21 -22.51 -28.02
N VAL A 348 -16.04 -22.20 -29.30
CA VAL A 348 -17.14 -22.10 -30.26
C VAL A 348 -17.13 -23.36 -31.11
N THR A 349 -18.13 -24.23 -30.95
CA THR A 349 -18.24 -25.45 -31.75
C THR A 349 -19.07 -25.18 -32.99
N ALA A 350 -18.45 -25.31 -34.17
CA ALA A 350 -19.19 -25.21 -35.44
C ALA A 350 -19.60 -26.61 -35.90
N THR A 351 -20.90 -26.89 -35.89
CA THR A 351 -21.45 -28.14 -36.40
C THR A 351 -21.90 -27.93 -37.84
N GLU A 352 -21.71 -28.88 -38.75
CA GLU A 352 -22.28 -28.73 -40.09
C GLU A 352 -23.80 -28.64 -39.99
N ALA A 353 -24.41 -27.71 -40.74
CA ALA A 353 -25.86 -27.60 -40.80
C ALA A 353 -26.43 -28.94 -41.26
N VAL A 354 -27.23 -29.59 -40.40
CA VAL A 354 -28.00 -30.76 -40.80
C VAL A 354 -29.03 -30.24 -41.78
N ILE A 355 -28.80 -30.45 -43.07
CA ILE A 355 -29.79 -30.17 -44.11
C ILE A 355 -31.05 -30.94 -43.68
N ALA A 356 -32.11 -30.22 -43.34
CA ALA A 356 -33.38 -30.81 -42.99
C ALA A 356 -33.80 -31.80 -44.10
N SER A 357 -33.64 -33.09 -43.84
CA SER A 357 -34.22 -34.13 -44.67
C SER A 357 -34.71 -35.29 -43.84
N ALA A 358 -36.02 -35.46 -43.91
CA ALA A 358 -36.79 -36.67 -43.68
C ALA A 358 -36.78 -37.24 -42.25
N ALA A 359 -37.91 -36.97 -41.57
CA ALA A 359 -38.43 -37.84 -40.54
C ALA A 359 -38.43 -39.32 -41.00
N CYS A 360 -38.14 -40.20 -40.04
CA CYS A 360 -38.26 -41.65 -40.11
C CYS A 360 -39.54 -42.07 -40.88
N ARG A 361 -39.44 -43.01 -41.82
CA ARG A 361 -40.55 -43.30 -42.76
C ARG A 361 -41.58 -44.30 -42.22
N SER A 362 -41.41 -44.82 -41.01
CA SER A 362 -42.46 -45.39 -40.19
C SER A 362 -42.43 -44.74 -38.80
N THR A 363 -43.46 -43.96 -38.49
CA THR A 363 -43.80 -43.66 -37.11
C THR A 363 -44.10 -44.99 -36.41
N PRO A 364 -43.34 -45.39 -35.37
CA PRO A 364 -43.69 -46.53 -34.52
C PRO A 364 -45.13 -46.38 -34.02
N THR A 365 -45.96 -47.41 -34.20
CA THR A 365 -47.43 -47.28 -34.05
C THR A 365 -47.94 -47.67 -32.66
N THR A 366 -47.08 -48.07 -31.73
CA THR A 366 -47.47 -48.51 -30.38
C THR A 366 -46.55 -47.94 -29.32
N GLU A 367 -47.16 -47.29 -28.34
CA GLU A 367 -46.53 -46.80 -27.12
C GLU A 367 -45.86 -47.97 -26.36
N ASN A 368 -44.56 -47.83 -26.13
CA ASN A 368 -43.84 -48.34 -24.96
C ASN A 368 -43.69 -49.86 -24.74
N ALA A 369 -44.06 -50.73 -25.68
CA ALA A 369 -43.73 -52.16 -25.56
C ALA A 369 -43.55 -52.91 -26.89
N PHE A 370 -42.48 -53.70 -26.99
CA PHE A 370 -42.35 -54.71 -28.05
C PHE A 370 -43.39 -55.82 -27.82
N THR A 371 -44.44 -55.88 -28.65
CA THR A 371 -45.52 -56.88 -28.52
C THR A 371 -45.22 -58.22 -29.19
N GLY A 372 -44.06 -58.34 -29.85
CA GLY A 372 -43.60 -59.58 -30.46
C GLY A 372 -43.14 -60.58 -29.40
N THR A 373 -43.30 -61.88 -29.67
CA THR A 373 -42.66 -62.90 -28.84
C THR A 373 -41.23 -63.07 -29.33
N PHE A 374 -40.22 -62.75 -28.51
CA PHE A 374 -38.86 -63.24 -28.79
C PHE A 374 -38.94 -64.75 -28.87
N ILE A 375 -38.67 -65.32 -30.05
CA ILE A 375 -38.74 -66.77 -30.19
C ILE A 375 -37.62 -67.31 -29.30
N ASN A 376 -38.02 -68.07 -28.28
CA ASN A 376 -37.12 -68.74 -27.35
C ASN A 376 -36.45 -69.94 -28.05
N LEU A 377 -35.77 -69.68 -29.18
CA LEU A 377 -34.90 -70.62 -29.87
C LEU A 377 -33.61 -70.70 -29.05
N GLU A 378 -33.64 -71.58 -28.05
CA GLU A 378 -32.47 -72.15 -27.36
C GLU A 378 -31.28 -71.20 -27.08
N ARG A 379 -31.25 -70.62 -25.87
CA ARG A 379 -30.03 -70.45 -25.03
C ARG A 379 -28.72 -69.96 -25.66
N LEU A 380 -28.70 -68.91 -26.48
CA LEU A 380 -27.42 -68.39 -26.99
C LEU A 380 -27.27 -66.90 -26.68
N ASP A 381 -26.70 -66.60 -25.51
CA ASP A 381 -25.90 -65.37 -25.36
C ASP A 381 -24.92 -65.35 -26.54
N ARG A 382 -24.91 -64.24 -27.28
CA ARG A 382 -24.02 -64.07 -28.41
C ARG A 382 -22.86 -63.20 -27.94
N PRO A 383 -21.75 -63.78 -27.46
CA PRO A 383 -20.61 -62.98 -27.05
C PRO A 383 -20.05 -62.20 -28.22
N TRP A 384 -19.42 -61.07 -27.93
CA TRP A 384 -18.67 -60.33 -28.93
C TRP A 384 -17.63 -61.26 -29.59
N PRO A 385 -17.47 -61.26 -30.94
CA PRO A 385 -16.56 -62.19 -31.59
C PRO A 385 -15.13 -62.05 -31.10
N ALA A 386 -14.54 -63.16 -30.61
CA ALA A 386 -13.21 -63.15 -29.99
C ALA A 386 -12.11 -62.62 -30.92
N ALA A 387 -12.23 -62.83 -32.23
CA ALA A 387 -11.29 -62.31 -33.23
C ALA A 387 -11.26 -60.78 -33.31
N LEU A 388 -12.30 -60.11 -32.82
CA LEU A 388 -12.46 -58.66 -32.82
C LEU A 388 -12.16 -58.01 -31.45
N ASN A 389 -11.78 -58.79 -30.44
CA ASN A 389 -11.53 -58.26 -29.09
C ASN A 389 -10.30 -57.33 -29.03
N ASN A 390 -9.26 -57.63 -29.81
CA ASN A 390 -7.92 -57.04 -29.70
C ASN A 390 -7.48 -56.26 -30.95
N VAL A 391 -8.43 -55.80 -31.78
CA VAL A 391 -8.13 -55.02 -32.98
C VAL A 391 -8.91 -53.69 -32.95
N PRO A 392 -8.38 -52.61 -33.55
CA PRO A 392 -9.18 -51.42 -33.84
C PRO A 392 -10.41 -51.80 -34.66
N LEU A 393 -11.58 -51.38 -34.21
CA LEU A 393 -12.85 -51.71 -34.86
C LEU A 393 -13.21 -50.64 -35.88
N THR A 394 -13.43 -51.07 -37.12
CA THR A 394 -14.02 -50.22 -38.15
C THR A 394 -15.53 -50.26 -38.07
N VAL A 395 -16.20 -49.25 -38.64
CA VAL A 395 -17.65 -49.22 -38.79
C VAL A 395 -18.18 -50.46 -39.50
N ASP A 396 -17.48 -50.94 -40.54
CA ASP A 396 -17.87 -52.16 -41.25
C ASP A 396 -17.81 -53.39 -40.34
N ASN A 397 -16.82 -53.46 -39.44
CA ASN A 397 -16.75 -54.55 -38.47
C ASN A 397 -17.89 -54.48 -37.47
N ILE A 398 -18.21 -53.30 -36.94
CA ILE A 398 -19.34 -53.10 -36.02
C ILE A 398 -20.65 -53.48 -36.71
N ALA A 399 -20.90 -52.97 -37.92
CA ALA A 399 -22.10 -53.28 -38.71
C ALA A 399 -22.24 -54.78 -38.95
N THR A 400 -21.14 -55.45 -39.32
CA THR A 400 -21.14 -56.90 -39.59
C THR A 400 -21.55 -57.70 -38.36
N VAL A 401 -20.96 -57.41 -37.19
CA VAL A 401 -21.26 -58.14 -35.94
C VAL A 401 -22.72 -57.98 -35.53
N PHE A 402 -23.26 -56.77 -35.54
CA PHE A 402 -24.67 -56.54 -35.23
C PHE A 402 -25.59 -57.24 -36.23
N ASN A 403 -25.30 -57.15 -37.53
CA ASN A 403 -26.13 -57.75 -38.58
C ASN A 403 -26.10 -59.28 -38.60
N ASP A 404 -24.94 -59.89 -38.37
CA ASP A 404 -24.80 -61.35 -38.28
C ASP A 404 -25.55 -61.88 -37.05
N THR A 405 -25.47 -61.16 -35.93
CA THR A 405 -26.23 -61.49 -34.73
C THR A 405 -27.74 -61.37 -34.99
N ARG A 406 -28.22 -60.25 -35.53
CA ARG A 406 -29.63 -60.06 -35.94
C ARG A 406 -30.16 -61.18 -36.82
N ALA A 407 -29.36 -61.65 -37.79
CA ALA A 407 -29.73 -62.75 -38.69
C ALA A 407 -29.84 -64.12 -37.99
N SER A 408 -29.25 -64.26 -36.79
CA SER A 408 -29.12 -65.53 -36.06
C SER A 408 -29.89 -65.61 -34.73
N THR A 409 -30.46 -64.50 -34.24
CA THR A 409 -31.08 -64.41 -32.89
C THR A 409 -32.55 -64.05 -32.84
N ASP A 410 -33.13 -63.41 -33.86
CA ASP A 410 -34.42 -62.75 -33.71
C ASP A 410 -35.50 -63.28 -34.66
N SER A 411 -36.74 -63.09 -34.20
CA SER A 411 -38.01 -63.53 -34.80
C SER A 411 -38.17 -63.07 -36.26
N PHE A 412 -39.21 -63.59 -36.91
CA PHE A 412 -39.66 -63.25 -38.28
C PHE A 412 -39.66 -61.74 -38.65
N ASP A 413 -39.57 -60.81 -37.69
CA ASP A 413 -39.69 -59.36 -37.86
C ASP A 413 -38.39 -58.62 -38.23
N LEU A 414 -37.19 -59.21 -38.01
CA LEU A 414 -35.91 -58.61 -38.43
C LEU A 414 -35.37 -59.18 -39.76
N GLN A 415 -36.07 -60.13 -40.39
CA GLN A 415 -35.59 -60.80 -41.61
C GLN A 415 -35.34 -59.79 -42.75
N GLY A 416 -34.05 -59.60 -43.08
CA GLY A 416 -33.60 -58.74 -44.17
C GLY A 416 -33.30 -57.28 -43.78
N LYS A 417 -33.58 -56.87 -42.53
CA LYS A 417 -33.25 -55.52 -42.04
C LYS A 417 -31.79 -55.48 -41.57
N LYS A 418 -30.98 -54.63 -42.19
CA LYS A 418 -29.57 -54.44 -41.81
C LYS A 418 -29.38 -53.09 -41.13
N LEU A 419 -28.60 -53.08 -40.05
CA LEU A 419 -28.01 -51.89 -39.46
C LEU A 419 -27.13 -51.23 -40.52
N VAL A 420 -27.56 -50.05 -40.96
CA VAL A 420 -26.76 -49.15 -41.79
C VAL A 420 -26.05 -48.21 -40.84
N MET A 421 -24.74 -48.21 -40.87
CA MET A 421 -23.90 -47.36 -40.02
C MET A 421 -23.46 -46.11 -40.80
N PRO A 422 -23.08 -45.01 -40.13
CA PRO A 422 -22.48 -43.85 -40.78
C PRO A 422 -21.12 -44.14 -41.39
N THR A 423 -20.54 -43.17 -42.11
CA THR A 423 -19.16 -43.32 -42.57
C THR A 423 -18.20 -43.42 -41.38
N GLN A 424 -17.03 -44.04 -41.58
CA GLN A 424 -16.00 -44.13 -40.52
C GLN A 424 -15.66 -42.77 -39.92
N ALA A 425 -15.53 -41.72 -40.75
CA ALA A 425 -15.21 -40.37 -40.28
C ALA A 425 -16.32 -39.77 -39.39
N VAL A 426 -17.59 -40.00 -39.75
CA VAL A 426 -18.74 -39.55 -38.95
C VAL A 426 -18.81 -40.33 -37.64
N TRP A 427 -18.63 -41.66 -37.70
CA TRP A 427 -18.59 -42.50 -36.50
C TRP A 427 -17.47 -42.10 -35.53
N ASP A 428 -16.27 -41.84 -36.04
CA ASP A 428 -15.13 -41.44 -35.21
C ASP A 428 -15.32 -40.04 -34.59
N GLY A 429 -16.13 -39.19 -35.22
CA GLY A 429 -16.52 -37.87 -34.71
C GLY A 429 -17.64 -37.90 -33.66
N TYR A 430 -18.37 -39.02 -33.52
CA TYR A 430 -19.42 -39.15 -32.51
C TYR A 430 -18.83 -39.29 -31.10
N SER A 431 -19.44 -38.59 -30.14
CA SER A 431 -19.23 -38.83 -28.72
C SER A 431 -19.65 -40.25 -28.33
N ASN A 432 -19.21 -40.72 -27.15
CA ASN A 432 -19.63 -42.02 -26.61
C ASN A 432 -21.16 -42.12 -26.52
N SER A 433 -21.82 -41.04 -26.06
CA SER A 433 -23.27 -40.98 -25.97
C SER A 433 -23.95 -41.01 -27.35
N GLN A 434 -23.39 -40.32 -28.35
CA GLN A 434 -23.90 -40.36 -29.73
C GLN A 434 -23.75 -41.74 -30.38
N LYS A 435 -22.61 -42.42 -30.18
CA LYS A 435 -22.40 -43.80 -30.65
C LYS A 435 -23.42 -44.76 -30.02
N ALA A 436 -23.68 -44.62 -28.72
CA ALA A 436 -24.67 -45.44 -28.02
C ALA A 436 -26.10 -45.17 -28.51
N LEU A 437 -26.51 -43.89 -28.57
CA LEU A 437 -27.82 -43.48 -29.04
C LEU A 437 -28.09 -44.00 -30.45
N PHE A 438 -27.09 -43.92 -31.34
CA PHE A 438 -27.19 -44.41 -32.71
C PHE A 438 -27.48 -45.92 -32.75
N LEU A 439 -26.66 -46.73 -32.07
CA LEU A 439 -26.79 -48.18 -32.05
C LEU A 439 -28.13 -48.62 -31.41
N ILE A 440 -28.52 -47.97 -30.31
CA ILE A 440 -29.79 -48.25 -29.61
C ILE A 440 -30.98 -47.90 -30.47
N ASN A 441 -31.06 -46.67 -30.96
CA ASN A 441 -32.20 -46.23 -31.75
C ASN A 441 -32.31 -47.01 -33.06
N SER A 442 -31.18 -47.41 -33.67
CA SER A 442 -31.19 -48.29 -34.85
C SER A 442 -31.79 -49.67 -34.58
N GLU A 443 -31.63 -50.23 -33.37
CA GLU A 443 -32.29 -51.49 -32.98
C GLU A 443 -33.77 -51.28 -32.67
N ARG A 444 -34.08 -50.22 -31.90
CA ARG A 444 -35.45 -49.88 -31.48
C ARG A 444 -36.33 -49.65 -32.70
N CYS A 445 -35.88 -48.80 -33.64
CA CYS A 445 -36.62 -48.53 -34.86
C CYS A 445 -36.76 -49.78 -35.75
N ALA A 446 -35.72 -50.62 -35.87
CA ALA A 446 -35.82 -51.87 -36.64
C ALA A 446 -36.90 -52.82 -36.10
N ARG A 447 -37.16 -52.77 -34.79
CA ARG A 447 -38.18 -53.55 -34.06
C ARG A 447 -39.54 -52.84 -33.95
N GLY A 448 -39.68 -51.64 -34.50
CA GLY A 448 -40.93 -50.86 -34.43
C GLY A 448 -41.18 -50.22 -33.05
N ILE A 449 -40.12 -49.99 -32.27
CA ILE A 449 -40.14 -49.31 -30.98
C ILE A 449 -39.74 -47.84 -31.20
N LEU A 450 -40.34 -46.92 -30.45
CA LEU A 450 -39.96 -45.51 -30.47
C LEU A 450 -38.46 -45.33 -30.14
N PRO A 451 -37.73 -44.49 -30.90
CA PRO A 451 -36.36 -44.14 -30.57
C PRO A 451 -36.33 -43.24 -29.33
N TYR A 452 -35.25 -43.31 -28.54
CA TYR A 452 -34.98 -42.27 -27.54
C TYR A 452 -34.80 -40.92 -28.22
N GLU A 453 -35.37 -39.87 -27.63
CA GLU A 453 -35.39 -38.49 -28.18
C GLU A 453 -33.98 -37.94 -28.37
N GLY A 454 -33.05 -38.29 -27.48
CA GLY A 454 -31.70 -37.78 -27.55
C GLY A 454 -30.84 -38.06 -26.32
N ILE A 455 -29.74 -37.32 -26.25
CA ILE A 455 -28.77 -37.34 -25.16
C ILE A 455 -28.90 -36.03 -24.39
N SER A 456 -28.78 -36.15 -23.07
CA SER A 456 -28.72 -35.01 -22.17
C SER A 456 -27.32 -34.84 -21.58
N PRO A 457 -26.64 -33.70 -21.83
CA PRO A 457 -25.35 -33.42 -21.20
C PRO A 457 -25.40 -33.49 -19.67
N ILE A 458 -26.54 -33.12 -19.07
CA ILE A 458 -26.75 -33.20 -17.62
C ILE A 458 -26.70 -34.65 -17.13
N VAL A 459 -27.18 -35.60 -17.93
CA VAL A 459 -27.19 -37.03 -17.59
C VAL A 459 -25.88 -37.73 -17.96
N GLU A 460 -25.20 -37.27 -19.00
CA GLU A 460 -23.86 -37.70 -19.33
C GLU A 460 -22.86 -37.30 -18.24
N SER A 461 -22.81 -36.02 -17.87
CA SER A 461 -21.78 -35.48 -16.96
C SER A 461 -22.03 -35.76 -15.49
N THR A 462 -23.28 -36.02 -15.08
CA THR A 462 -23.64 -36.02 -13.65
C THR A 462 -23.89 -37.43 -13.10
N PRO A 463 -24.90 -38.20 -13.57
CA PRO A 463 -25.13 -39.55 -13.09
C PRO A 463 -24.32 -40.63 -13.83
N ALA A 464 -24.09 -40.53 -15.15
CA ALA A 464 -23.47 -41.63 -15.91
C ALA A 464 -21.94 -41.64 -15.80
N GLN A 465 -21.26 -40.51 -16.08
CA GLN A 465 -19.80 -40.43 -16.00
C GLN A 465 -19.27 -40.61 -14.58
N TYR A 466 -19.90 -39.95 -13.59
CA TYR A 466 -19.55 -40.11 -12.19
C TYR A 466 -19.61 -41.59 -11.75
N TYR A 467 -20.65 -42.30 -12.20
CA TYR A 467 -20.80 -43.68 -11.79
C TYR A 467 -19.75 -44.59 -12.45
N ALA A 468 -19.46 -44.38 -13.74
CA ALA A 468 -18.34 -45.06 -14.39
C ALA A 468 -17.02 -44.81 -13.64
N ASP A 469 -16.76 -43.58 -13.20
CA ASP A 469 -15.57 -43.21 -12.41
C ASP A 469 -15.56 -43.83 -11.01
N HIS A 470 -16.73 -43.99 -10.38
CA HIS A 470 -16.86 -44.67 -9.11
C HIS A 470 -16.53 -46.16 -9.21
N LEU A 471 -17.08 -46.86 -10.22
CA LEU A 471 -16.81 -48.28 -10.47
C LEU A 471 -15.31 -48.51 -10.73
N SER A 472 -14.72 -47.63 -11.54
CA SER A 472 -13.30 -47.70 -11.92
C SER A 472 -12.36 -47.39 -10.75
N SER A 473 -12.68 -46.38 -9.95
CA SER A 473 -11.88 -45.96 -8.80
C SER A 473 -11.88 -46.98 -7.66
N ASN A 474 -12.98 -47.73 -7.52
CA ASN A 474 -13.12 -48.74 -6.47
C ASN A 474 -12.85 -50.16 -6.98
N ASN A 475 -12.63 -50.34 -8.30
CA ASN A 475 -12.47 -51.64 -8.95
C ASN A 475 -13.59 -52.62 -8.55
N VAL A 476 -14.83 -52.13 -8.58
CA VAL A 476 -16.05 -52.90 -8.29
C VAL A 476 -16.90 -52.97 -9.55
N PHE A 477 -17.36 -54.16 -9.90
CA PHE A 477 -18.22 -54.45 -11.03
C PHE A 477 -19.37 -55.37 -10.62
N GLY A 478 -20.52 -54.76 -10.38
CA GLY A 478 -21.73 -55.51 -10.14
C GLY A 478 -22.75 -54.71 -9.36
N HIS A 479 -23.99 -55.16 -9.45
CA HIS A 479 -25.12 -54.45 -8.87
C HIS A 479 -25.04 -54.35 -7.34
N ASN A 480 -24.30 -55.22 -6.64
CA ASN A 480 -24.21 -55.20 -5.17
C ASN A 480 -22.81 -55.53 -4.61
N GLU A 481 -21.75 -55.46 -5.41
CA GLU A 481 -20.41 -55.96 -5.02
C GLU A 481 -19.77 -55.19 -3.83
N ASP A 482 -20.16 -53.94 -3.62
CA ASP A 482 -19.71 -53.07 -2.51
C ASP A 482 -20.75 -52.91 -1.40
N GLY A 483 -21.85 -53.69 -1.43
CA GLY A 483 -22.96 -53.59 -0.49
C GLY A 483 -23.96 -52.46 -0.77
N ASN A 484 -23.78 -51.68 -1.83
CA ASN A 484 -24.75 -50.68 -2.30
C ASN A 484 -25.35 -51.13 -3.64
N SER A 485 -26.65 -50.92 -3.79
CA SER A 485 -27.33 -51.02 -5.08
C SER A 485 -26.89 -49.87 -6.02
N PRO A 486 -27.10 -50.01 -7.34
CA PRO A 486 -26.81 -48.92 -8.29
C PRO A 486 -27.47 -47.60 -7.94
N TRP A 487 -28.71 -47.70 -7.45
CA TRP A 487 -29.49 -46.55 -7.02
C TRP A 487 -28.88 -45.89 -5.78
N GLU A 488 -28.41 -46.67 -4.80
CA GLU A 488 -27.76 -46.12 -3.62
C GLU A 488 -26.44 -45.43 -3.98
N ARG A 489 -25.65 -45.98 -4.91
CA ARG A 489 -24.43 -45.30 -5.41
C ARG A 489 -24.76 -43.98 -6.10
N LEU A 490 -25.85 -43.93 -6.85
CA LEU A 490 -26.33 -42.71 -7.50
C LEU A 490 -26.93 -41.70 -6.49
N ALA A 491 -27.58 -42.18 -5.42
CA ALA A 491 -28.17 -41.35 -4.38
C ALA A 491 -27.11 -40.79 -3.39
N ILE A 492 -26.03 -41.53 -3.12
CA ILE A 492 -24.89 -41.10 -2.30
C ILE A 492 -24.25 -39.83 -2.89
N PHE A 493 -24.20 -39.70 -4.23
CA PHE A 493 -23.75 -38.47 -4.90
C PHE A 493 -24.54 -37.21 -4.47
N ALA A 494 -25.84 -37.34 -4.19
CA ALA A 494 -26.66 -36.21 -3.74
C ALA A 494 -26.31 -35.72 -2.32
N ASN A 495 -25.58 -36.50 -1.52
CA ASN A 495 -25.26 -36.20 -0.11
C ASN A 495 -23.75 -36.12 0.21
N VAL A 496 -22.84 -36.47 -0.71
CA VAL A 496 -21.38 -36.58 -0.42
C VAL A 496 -20.55 -35.37 -0.91
N VAL A 497 -21.15 -34.38 -1.58
CA VAL A 497 -20.50 -33.07 -1.72
C VAL A 497 -20.76 -32.24 -0.46
N ALA A 498 -19.69 -31.83 0.23
CA ALA A 498 -19.73 -31.03 1.44
C ALA A 498 -20.69 -29.80 1.33
N PRO A 499 -21.27 -29.31 2.45
CA PRO A 499 -22.40 -28.35 2.46
C PRO A 499 -22.08 -26.92 1.94
N THR A 500 -20.97 -26.69 1.25
CA THR A 500 -20.60 -25.39 0.65
C THR A 500 -20.62 -25.38 -0.87
N GLN A 501 -20.82 -26.53 -1.53
CA GLN A 501 -21.12 -26.61 -2.96
C GLN A 501 -22.14 -27.72 -3.19
N ALA A 502 -23.41 -27.44 -2.86
CA ALA A 502 -24.50 -28.28 -3.31
C ALA A 502 -24.56 -28.18 -4.84
N ILE A 503 -24.03 -29.17 -5.55
CA ILE A 503 -24.40 -29.36 -6.96
C ILE A 503 -25.87 -29.79 -6.91
N PRO A 504 -26.81 -29.00 -7.44
CA PRO A 504 -28.20 -29.43 -7.48
C PRO A 504 -28.24 -30.76 -8.22
N ASN A 505 -28.85 -31.80 -7.64
CA ASN A 505 -29.16 -33.02 -8.38
C ASN A 505 -30.34 -32.68 -9.31
N PRO A 506 -30.10 -32.26 -10.56
CA PRO A 506 -31.15 -31.71 -11.42
C PRO A 506 -32.06 -32.84 -11.91
N VAL A 507 -31.55 -34.08 -11.84
CA VAL A 507 -32.22 -35.27 -12.34
C VAL A 507 -33.26 -35.78 -11.35
N GLY A 508 -32.94 -35.85 -10.06
CA GLY A 508 -33.84 -36.41 -9.04
C GLY A 508 -35.13 -35.64 -8.75
N GLN A 509 -35.25 -34.35 -9.14
CA GLN A 509 -36.48 -33.56 -8.95
C GLN A 509 -37.35 -33.47 -10.21
N ASN A 510 -36.76 -33.71 -11.38
CA ASN A 510 -37.42 -33.52 -12.68
C ASN A 510 -37.39 -34.76 -13.61
N ALA A 511 -37.09 -35.93 -13.06
CA ALA A 511 -37.10 -37.18 -13.81
C ALA A 511 -37.88 -38.26 -13.05
N ASP A 512 -38.64 -39.07 -13.78
CA ASP A 512 -39.00 -40.41 -13.32
C ASP A 512 -37.86 -41.34 -13.70
N PHE A 513 -36.92 -41.50 -12.78
CA PHE A 513 -35.97 -42.59 -12.89
C PHE A 513 -36.71 -43.89 -12.60
N PHE A 514 -36.80 -44.76 -13.60
CA PHE A 514 -37.16 -46.14 -13.36
C PHE A 514 -36.20 -46.67 -12.29
N GLY A 515 -36.74 -47.03 -11.12
CA GLY A 515 -35.95 -47.50 -9.98
C GLY A 515 -35.23 -48.84 -10.20
N ARG A 516 -34.89 -49.21 -11.44
CA ARG A 516 -34.44 -50.55 -11.86
C ARG A 516 -33.57 -50.61 -13.14
N ALA A 517 -32.99 -49.54 -13.68
CA ALA A 517 -32.11 -49.68 -14.86
C ALA A 517 -30.79 -48.89 -14.73
N GLU A 518 -29.77 -49.57 -14.22
CA GLU A 518 -28.38 -49.27 -14.58
C GLU A 518 -28.01 -50.24 -15.70
N ASN A 519 -27.41 -49.76 -16.79
CA ASN A 519 -26.75 -50.66 -17.73
C ASN A 519 -25.25 -50.52 -17.58
N LEU A 520 -24.62 -51.56 -17.03
CA LEU A 520 -23.20 -51.58 -16.71
C LEU A 520 -22.48 -52.63 -17.57
N ALA A 521 -21.32 -52.26 -18.10
CA ALA A 521 -20.45 -53.16 -18.84
C ALA A 521 -19.00 -52.92 -18.44
N GLU A 522 -18.28 -54.01 -18.16
CA GLU A 522 -16.84 -53.99 -17.99
C GLU A 522 -16.19 -54.69 -19.19
N ASN A 523 -15.34 -53.96 -19.91
CA ASN A 523 -14.50 -54.54 -20.95
C ASN A 523 -13.06 -54.59 -20.43
N SER A 524 -12.50 -55.80 -20.36
CA SER A 524 -11.19 -56.03 -19.73
C SER A 524 -10.22 -56.68 -20.70
N LEU A 525 -9.01 -56.11 -20.83
CA LEU A 525 -7.92 -56.65 -21.63
C LEU A 525 -6.66 -56.79 -20.80
N GLY A 526 -6.11 -58.02 -20.72
CA GLY A 526 -4.89 -58.33 -19.98
C GLY A 526 -3.64 -58.33 -20.86
N SER A 527 -2.51 -57.89 -20.33
CA SER A 527 -1.19 -58.05 -20.96
C SER A 527 -0.09 -58.34 -19.93
N THR A 528 1.06 -58.86 -20.40
CA THR A 528 2.29 -59.02 -19.61
C THR A 528 3.25 -57.83 -19.76
N GLY A 529 2.78 -56.71 -20.33
CA GLY A 529 3.61 -55.54 -20.71
C GLY A 529 2.84 -54.22 -20.64
N ALA A 530 3.01 -53.33 -21.64
CA ALA A 530 2.29 -52.07 -21.72
C ALA A 530 0.76 -52.28 -21.67
N HIS A 531 0.05 -51.35 -21.03
CA HIS A 531 -1.39 -51.44 -20.82
C HIS A 531 -2.13 -51.47 -22.17
N PRO A 532 -2.89 -52.55 -22.48
CA PRO A 532 -3.56 -52.69 -23.77
C PRO A 532 -4.76 -51.73 -23.89
N THR A 533 -5.01 -51.15 -25.06
CA THR A 533 -6.20 -50.30 -25.26
C THR A 533 -7.42 -51.14 -25.62
N VAL A 534 -8.55 -50.89 -24.95
CA VAL A 534 -9.86 -51.44 -25.36
C VAL A 534 -10.43 -50.57 -26.48
N HIS A 535 -10.47 -51.12 -27.70
CA HIS A 535 -11.05 -50.42 -28.84
C HIS A 535 -12.59 -50.51 -28.83
N GLU A 536 -13.25 -49.37 -29.12
CA GLU A 536 -14.71 -49.15 -29.16
C GLU A 536 -15.47 -49.78 -27.96
N PRO A 537 -15.16 -49.37 -26.71
CA PRO A 537 -15.78 -49.95 -25.51
C PRO A 537 -17.30 -49.75 -25.46
N VAL A 538 -17.81 -48.63 -26.01
CA VAL A 538 -19.24 -48.35 -26.07
C VAL A 538 -19.96 -49.31 -27.02
N ALA A 539 -19.48 -49.50 -28.24
CA ALA A 539 -20.11 -50.44 -29.18
C ALA A 539 -20.15 -51.86 -28.62
N LYS A 540 -19.09 -52.28 -27.91
CA LYS A 540 -19.02 -53.57 -27.21
C LYS A 540 -20.00 -53.65 -26.04
N ALA A 541 -20.11 -52.61 -25.22
CA ALA A 541 -21.05 -52.53 -24.11
C ALA A 541 -22.50 -52.63 -24.61
N ILE A 542 -22.86 -51.84 -25.62
CA ILE A 542 -24.21 -51.81 -26.20
C ILE A 542 -24.56 -53.19 -26.80
N TYR A 543 -23.65 -53.78 -27.57
CA TYR A 543 -23.82 -55.13 -28.09
C TYR A 543 -24.01 -56.15 -26.96
N ALA A 544 -23.20 -56.06 -25.91
CA ALA A 544 -23.30 -56.96 -24.77
C ALA A 544 -24.66 -56.85 -24.08
N TRP A 545 -25.13 -55.62 -23.82
CA TRP A 545 -26.44 -55.35 -23.23
C TRP A 545 -27.60 -55.89 -24.07
N MET A 546 -27.49 -55.84 -25.40
CA MET A 546 -28.57 -56.28 -26.30
C MET A 546 -28.57 -57.79 -26.58
N TYR A 547 -27.38 -58.41 -26.68
CA TYR A 547 -27.25 -59.76 -27.25
C TYR A 547 -26.48 -60.77 -26.40
N ASN A 548 -25.70 -60.30 -25.42
CA ASN A 548 -24.90 -61.15 -24.54
C ASN A 548 -25.41 -61.18 -23.09
N ASP A 549 -26.30 -60.26 -22.73
CA ASP A 549 -26.85 -60.12 -21.38
C ASP A 549 -28.33 -60.50 -21.34
N ARG A 550 -28.58 -61.81 -21.46
CA ARG A 550 -29.94 -62.34 -21.59
C ARG A 550 -30.76 -62.25 -20.31
N GLU A 551 -30.20 -62.59 -19.14
CA GLU A 551 -30.94 -62.60 -17.88
C GLU A 551 -30.10 -63.12 -16.71
N SER A 552 -30.05 -62.39 -15.59
CA SER A 552 -30.04 -63.02 -14.27
C SER A 552 -31.26 -63.94 -14.21
N THR A 553 -31.05 -65.25 -14.16
CA THR A 553 -32.12 -66.25 -14.13
C THR A 553 -33.24 -65.88 -13.14
N MET A 554 -34.51 -65.98 -13.56
CA MET A 554 -35.60 -66.27 -12.63
C MET A 554 -35.18 -67.49 -11.80
N TYR A 555 -34.87 -67.30 -10.53
CA TYR A 555 -34.83 -68.40 -9.58
C TYR A 555 -36.00 -68.22 -8.62
N THR A 556 -36.90 -69.19 -8.61
CA THR A 556 -37.84 -69.38 -7.52
C THR A 556 -37.05 -69.86 -6.30
N ILE A 557 -36.72 -68.94 -5.39
CA ILE A 557 -36.46 -69.38 -4.03
C ILE A 557 -37.84 -69.62 -3.43
N ALA A 558 -38.19 -70.88 -3.20
CA ALA A 558 -39.24 -71.17 -2.25
C ALA A 558 -38.76 -70.61 -0.91
N ASP A 559 -39.40 -69.55 -0.42
CA ASP A 559 -39.24 -69.23 0.98
C ASP A 559 -39.86 -70.38 1.81
N ASP A 560 -39.48 -70.49 3.08
CA ASP A 560 -39.98 -71.51 4.01
C ASP A 560 -41.52 -71.41 4.26
N SER A 561 -42.24 -70.51 3.57
CA SER A 561 -43.68 -70.30 3.69
C SER A 561 -44.50 -70.85 2.51
N GLY A 562 -43.85 -71.34 1.44
CA GLY A 562 -44.52 -71.97 0.29
C GLY A 562 -45.28 -71.00 -0.62
N LEU A 563 -45.01 -69.70 -0.53
CA LEU A 563 -45.49 -68.71 -1.49
C LEU A 563 -44.40 -68.42 -2.52
N GLU A 564 -44.72 -68.61 -3.80
CA GLU A 564 -43.80 -68.31 -4.91
C GLU A 564 -43.60 -66.79 -5.03
N SER A 565 -42.43 -66.31 -4.62
CA SER A 565 -42.00 -64.94 -4.89
C SER A 565 -41.29 -64.89 -6.25
N ILE A 566 -41.84 -64.09 -7.16
CA ILE A 566 -41.35 -63.92 -8.53
C ILE A 566 -40.24 -62.85 -8.52
N HIS A 567 -38.99 -63.24 -8.76
CA HIS A 567 -37.90 -62.29 -8.99
C HIS A 567 -37.88 -61.87 -10.47
N TYR A 568 -38.11 -60.58 -10.74
CA TYR A 568 -38.08 -60.01 -12.09
C TYR A 568 -36.65 -59.90 -12.61
N SER A 569 -36.45 -60.21 -13.89
CA SER A 569 -35.16 -60.15 -14.57
C SER A 569 -34.59 -58.72 -14.66
N TYR A 570 -33.30 -58.58 -14.34
CA TYR A 570 -32.52 -57.32 -14.42
C TYR A 570 -31.87 -57.10 -15.81
N GLY A 571 -32.33 -57.77 -16.86
CA GLY A 571 -31.62 -57.81 -18.14
C GLY A 571 -31.59 -56.46 -18.85
N HIS A 572 -30.40 -55.97 -19.19
CA HIS A 572 -30.18 -54.71 -19.91
C HIS A 572 -30.94 -54.69 -21.26
N ARG A 573 -31.04 -55.86 -21.92
CA ARG A 573 -31.80 -56.04 -23.17
C ARG A 573 -33.27 -55.63 -23.02
N LYS A 574 -33.90 -55.98 -21.90
CA LYS A 574 -35.31 -55.70 -21.63
C LYS A 574 -35.56 -54.19 -21.56
N PHE A 575 -34.68 -53.48 -20.87
CA PHE A 575 -34.72 -52.03 -20.77
C PHE A 575 -34.53 -51.34 -22.14
N ILE A 576 -33.57 -51.82 -22.94
CA ILE A 576 -33.21 -51.19 -24.21
C ILE A 576 -34.21 -51.51 -25.33
N LEU A 577 -34.79 -52.73 -25.35
CA LEU A 577 -35.50 -53.28 -26.51
C LEU A 577 -36.90 -53.84 -26.22
N GLU A 578 -37.39 -53.88 -24.98
CA GLU A 578 -38.70 -54.51 -24.66
C GLU A 578 -39.68 -53.58 -23.96
N THR A 579 -39.20 -52.85 -22.95
CA THR A 579 -39.98 -51.86 -22.20
C THR A 579 -39.51 -50.47 -22.59
N GLY A 580 -40.37 -49.68 -23.22
CA GLY A 580 -40.14 -48.25 -23.36
C GLY A 580 -40.17 -47.55 -22.00
N LEU A 581 -39.71 -46.30 -21.95
CA LEU A 581 -39.90 -45.46 -20.77
C LEU A 581 -41.40 -45.21 -20.64
N VAL A 582 -41.99 -45.55 -19.48
CA VAL A 582 -43.40 -45.28 -19.18
C VAL A 582 -43.65 -43.77 -19.24
N GLU A 583 -44.25 -43.29 -20.34
CA GLU A 583 -44.61 -41.89 -20.55
C GLU A 583 -45.53 -41.43 -19.42
N ASN A 584 -45.01 -40.60 -18.50
CA ASN A 584 -45.82 -40.06 -17.41
C ASN A 584 -46.00 -38.54 -17.45
N SER A 585 -45.35 -37.81 -18.38
CA SER A 585 -45.43 -36.33 -18.36
C SER A 585 -45.06 -35.51 -19.62
N GLY A 586 -45.08 -36.05 -20.86
CA GLY A 586 -44.89 -35.22 -22.08
C GLY A 586 -45.24 -35.92 -23.40
N GLU A 587 -45.58 -35.13 -24.44
CA GLU A 587 -46.10 -35.49 -25.78
C GLU A 587 -45.94 -36.95 -26.25
N ALA A 588 -47.06 -37.57 -26.68
CA ALA A 588 -47.23 -38.99 -27.04
C ALA A 588 -46.31 -39.56 -28.14
N ASP A 589 -45.39 -38.76 -28.68
CA ASP A 589 -44.47 -39.11 -29.75
C ASP A 589 -42.98 -39.01 -29.36
N LYS A 590 -42.66 -38.67 -28.10
CA LYS A 590 -41.28 -38.55 -27.60
C LYS A 590 -41.00 -39.58 -26.53
N GLU A 591 -39.85 -40.24 -26.64
CA GLU A 591 -39.40 -41.19 -25.63
C GLU A 591 -38.11 -40.65 -24.98
N GLY A 592 -37.91 -40.88 -23.68
CA GLY A 592 -36.90 -40.18 -22.88
C GLY A 592 -35.43 -40.25 -23.33
N LEU A 593 -34.54 -39.79 -22.46
CA LEU A 593 -33.17 -39.41 -22.82
C LEU A 593 -32.16 -40.40 -22.23
N ILE A 594 -31.00 -40.55 -22.88
CA ILE A 594 -29.89 -41.38 -22.36
C ILE A 594 -28.63 -40.55 -22.08
N GLY A 595 -27.76 -41.06 -21.21
CA GLY A 595 -26.40 -40.57 -21.03
C GLY A 595 -25.43 -41.73 -20.82
N ILE A 596 -24.22 -41.60 -21.37
CA ILE A 596 -23.16 -42.63 -21.30
C ILE A 596 -21.96 -42.10 -20.54
N GLY A 597 -21.56 -42.83 -19.51
CA GLY A 597 -20.28 -42.65 -18.82
C GLY A 597 -19.29 -43.71 -19.25
N VAL A 598 -18.03 -43.32 -19.48
CA VAL A 598 -16.94 -44.26 -19.74
C VAL A 598 -15.76 -43.91 -18.86
N SER A 599 -15.29 -44.87 -18.07
CA SER A 599 -14.12 -44.70 -17.22
C SER A 599 -13.16 -45.86 -17.42
N THR A 600 -11.85 -45.57 -17.41
CA THR A 600 -10.80 -46.55 -17.64
C THR A 600 -9.88 -46.60 -16.45
N VAL A 601 -9.61 -47.80 -15.95
CA VAL A 601 -8.64 -48.03 -14.87
C VAL A 601 -7.65 -49.12 -15.28
N GLN A 602 -6.43 -48.96 -14.79
CA GLN A 602 -5.38 -49.96 -14.91
C GLN A 602 -5.23 -50.69 -13.58
N VAL A 603 -5.42 -52.01 -13.58
CA VAL A 603 -5.33 -52.84 -12.36
C VAL A 603 -4.41 -54.02 -12.58
N VAL A 604 -3.78 -54.50 -11.50
CA VAL A 604 -2.94 -55.69 -11.52
C VAL A 604 -3.68 -56.82 -10.82
N GLU A 605 -4.11 -57.83 -11.58
CA GLU A 605 -4.90 -58.95 -11.07
C GLU A 605 -4.33 -60.28 -11.57
N SER A 606 -4.11 -61.22 -10.64
CA SER A 606 -3.53 -62.54 -10.93
C SER A 606 -2.21 -62.51 -11.71
N GLY A 607 -1.39 -61.47 -11.50
CA GLY A 607 -0.08 -61.32 -12.14
C GLY A 607 -0.09 -60.75 -13.57
N PHE A 608 -1.24 -60.28 -14.06
CA PHE A 608 -1.38 -59.60 -15.36
C PHE A 608 -1.77 -58.14 -15.17
N ASN A 609 -1.31 -57.27 -16.07
CA ASN A 609 -1.77 -55.88 -16.14
C ASN A 609 -3.04 -55.84 -16.96
N TRP A 610 -4.14 -55.44 -16.35
CA TRP A 610 -5.44 -55.30 -17.00
C TRP A 610 -5.77 -53.84 -17.25
N THR A 611 -6.25 -53.56 -18.46
CA THR A 611 -7.02 -52.36 -18.74
C THR A 611 -8.49 -52.72 -18.66
N LYS A 612 -9.17 -52.17 -17.65
CA LYS A 612 -10.61 -52.31 -17.48
C LYS A 612 -11.28 -51.01 -17.91
N VAL A 613 -12.29 -51.12 -18.77
CA VAL A 613 -13.13 -49.99 -19.19
C VAL A 613 -14.55 -50.23 -18.72
N TYR A 614 -14.99 -49.41 -17.78
CA TYR A 614 -16.34 -49.36 -17.25
C TYR A 614 -17.18 -48.45 -18.12
N THR A 615 -18.25 -48.99 -18.68
CA THR A 615 -19.26 -48.23 -19.44
C THR A 615 -20.57 -48.30 -18.69
N VAL A 616 -21.16 -47.14 -18.41
CA VAL A 616 -22.43 -47.00 -17.70
C VAL A 616 -23.40 -46.25 -18.60
N MET A 617 -24.62 -46.77 -18.75
CA MET A 617 -25.72 -46.06 -19.39
C MET A 617 -26.88 -45.87 -18.43
N ASN A 618 -27.33 -44.62 -18.36
CA ASN A 618 -28.52 -44.23 -17.63
C ASN A 618 -29.54 -43.70 -18.63
N GLY A 619 -30.73 -44.30 -18.68
CA GLY A 619 -31.89 -43.74 -19.36
C GLY A 619 -32.87 -43.15 -18.36
N PHE A 620 -33.54 -42.06 -18.73
CA PHE A 620 -34.51 -41.40 -17.85
C PHE A 620 -35.64 -40.75 -18.66
N ASP A 621 -36.82 -40.66 -18.06
CA ASP A 621 -37.95 -39.92 -18.61
C ASP A 621 -37.99 -38.50 -18.01
N PRO A 622 -37.71 -37.43 -18.78
CA PRO A 622 -37.80 -36.06 -18.30
C PRO A 622 -39.26 -35.64 -18.10
N ASN A 623 -39.56 -35.01 -16.96
CA ASN A 623 -40.86 -34.37 -16.80
C ASN A 623 -40.95 -33.02 -17.56
N GLY A 624 -42.14 -32.42 -17.62
CA GLY A 624 -42.36 -31.15 -18.32
C GLY A 624 -41.56 -29.93 -17.83
N ASN A 625 -40.83 -30.03 -16.71
CA ASN A 625 -39.94 -28.96 -16.20
C ASN A 625 -38.46 -29.21 -16.53
N TRP A 626 -38.15 -30.25 -17.33
CA TRP A 626 -36.78 -30.55 -17.74
C TRP A 626 -36.21 -29.42 -18.61
N PRO A 627 -34.94 -29.00 -18.39
CA PRO A 627 -34.29 -28.01 -19.25
C PRO A 627 -33.97 -28.62 -20.62
N MET A 628 -34.93 -28.54 -21.55
CA MET A 628 -34.83 -29.09 -22.91
C MET A 628 -33.77 -28.39 -23.80
N GLY A 629 -33.14 -27.32 -23.31
CA GLY A 629 -32.35 -26.38 -24.11
C GLY A 629 -31.06 -26.91 -24.74
N ASN A 630 -30.65 -28.16 -24.52
CA ASN A 630 -29.40 -28.75 -25.02
C ASN A 630 -29.50 -30.26 -25.33
N ILE A 631 -30.67 -30.75 -25.75
CA ILE A 631 -30.80 -32.16 -26.17
C ILE A 631 -30.03 -32.35 -27.47
N GLN A 632 -29.09 -33.29 -27.47
CA GLN A 632 -28.37 -33.70 -28.66
C GLN A 632 -29.04 -34.92 -29.27
N THR A 633 -29.28 -34.90 -30.57
CA THR A 633 -29.85 -36.02 -31.31
C THR A 633 -28.80 -36.65 -32.22
N VAL A 634 -29.07 -37.85 -32.72
CA VAL A 634 -28.28 -38.47 -33.79
C VAL A 634 -29.19 -38.86 -34.93
N GLU A 635 -28.76 -38.54 -36.14
CA GLU A 635 -29.47 -38.95 -37.34
C GLU A 635 -29.26 -40.45 -37.59
N LEU A 636 -30.35 -41.17 -37.80
CA LEU A 636 -30.33 -42.53 -38.31
C LEU A 636 -30.32 -42.46 -39.84
N LEU A 637 -29.14 -42.48 -40.45
CA LEU A 637 -29.01 -42.62 -41.91
C LEU A 637 -29.86 -43.79 -42.37
N GLU A 638 -30.72 -43.59 -43.38
CA GLU A 638 -31.72 -44.53 -43.92
C GLU A 638 -31.34 -46.01 -43.69
N SER A 639 -31.58 -46.50 -42.47
CA SER A 639 -31.33 -47.90 -42.15
C SER A 639 -32.48 -48.61 -42.82
N ASN A 640 -32.18 -49.25 -43.95
CA ASN A 640 -33.16 -49.75 -44.90
C ASN A 640 -34.32 -50.47 -44.16
N GLN A 641 -35.43 -49.73 -43.99
CA GLN A 641 -36.68 -50.08 -43.28
C GLN A 641 -36.86 -49.60 -41.82
N CYS A 642 -36.50 -48.35 -41.53
CA CYS A 642 -37.25 -47.52 -40.57
C CYS A 642 -38.24 -46.62 -41.30
#